data_AF-A0A6G1W7G5-F1
#
_entry.id   AF-A0A6G1W7G5-F1
#
_cell.length_a   1.000
_cell.length_b   1.000
_cell.length_c   1.000
_cell.angle_alpha   90.00
_cell.angle_beta   90.00
_cell.angle_gamma   90.00
#
_symmetry.space_group_name_H-M   'P 1'
#
loop_
_entity.id
_entity.type
_entity.pdbx_description
1 polymer ?
#
loop_
_entity_poly.entity_id
_entity_poly.type
_entity_poly.pdbx_seq_one_letter_code
_entity_poly.pdbx_strand_id
1 'polypeptide(L)'
;MSEHIHQQLNEQLRDALLAFYLTYALVQDNNLQGKYEIHSPDDLYAYWLLDVQVSQAVPTTRVASAITSLQHYINAISSGLEPGYEILGMSSAQHSTWRDNLYAYSIWRTAQQVRHFPAHYLDPMLRSQKTENFHKLENDLNQCRLHPDSVRPAVQRYLTAFEEIATLTTLSGYIDGAPNNFANSTYYFIAKSNIDSTHFWRSLDMSKRTEVFVTDGAQLYKQDIPQPGAWSEWKKIPIPASEFIPAHSIRLVRLNNRLLVIWAECVSPSATHNSAEYSWAEPGESEKSYKLRLKDYLKSRFVQFRLCFSYLKYDGSWSGPQVCSDEYCVMKELNKLDKDAIKSATDTIAVLDSTTQPPSLFIGLNAYARPSSHKENDYTGSDFFQAVRIHHDFSVKRLISRGTLVDLAFNAENEKLAQGYLALFVYNNKNTFNFHAPASESILINEVVASPPNSEQSNWNFENKQGFIRTLRAGRDIVYNATSSVLEVTSTLDEQLVGHRSIAFKASNNNSELTLELCLQWPTNGDDGKSELANGSLLRLTSSSGLPCNWTSLAITCRKTGLSYSSLIFDNDSATDTSVQPIDLKPVGRGWEVQLKGKYIEYDAFNFIFENSNTDYRITVHFHVQQSDPADHRSNWVFEDASATLYARHYKPVVIIPRNDAQTHPSNIHRGNSYIVGEPKTSRRELNGTSLSLPPDIPFIAHIQLNPKTLRPLEEQTQGATDQPRPITIIHGVLIFDTDTHHNDRVIRGYALKASDVTLPAKNGTTFTPISPKITRRFDSPDGKVEFIDFSDSTINHSDNPVLQTPRAPIRMNTGISRQLIDAANISLDHLFTTSASQWREPAIEANAEPGSLDFHGAHGIYFWELFLYLPWLVASRLNTERRYAEAQSWLNYIFDPQSNNTELQHPAVHWKLPALIDDIGHVSYAQNQQDDPNLIALSAPVYFRQALFMLYLDIQFNRGDAAYRQASPDSLVEAKFWFLRVKNLLGPRPNMTRSDPWQPITLKELGASTSSELRRLEKTFGPRQ
;
A
#
# COMPACT_ATOMS: atom_id res chain seq x y z
N MET A 1 -11.15 -63.01 -56.01
CA MET A 1 -10.08 -63.34 -56.99
C MET A 1 -9.78 -62.14 -57.91
N SER A 2 -10.77 -61.33 -58.33
CA SER A 2 -10.56 -60.12 -59.14
C SER A 2 -9.88 -58.96 -58.39
N GLU A 3 -10.27 -58.67 -57.15
CA GLU A 3 -9.73 -57.53 -56.38
C GLU A 3 -8.21 -57.62 -56.12
N HIS A 4 -7.70 -58.83 -55.84
CA HIS A 4 -6.27 -59.06 -55.61
C HIS A 4 -5.42 -58.80 -56.88
N ILE A 5 -5.97 -59.09 -58.06
CA ILE A 5 -5.29 -58.85 -59.34
C ILE A 5 -5.26 -57.33 -59.63
N HIS A 6 -6.38 -56.63 -59.38
CA HIS A 6 -6.42 -55.17 -59.51
C HIS A 6 -5.45 -54.48 -58.55
N GLN A 7 -5.37 -54.96 -57.30
CA GLN A 7 -4.40 -54.50 -56.32
C GLN A 7 -2.96 -54.61 -56.83
N GLN A 8 -2.56 -55.81 -57.27
CA GLN A 8 -1.20 -56.04 -57.78
C GLN A 8 -0.89 -55.22 -59.03
N LEU A 9 -1.84 -55.07 -59.96
CA LEU A 9 -1.65 -54.27 -61.17
C LEU A 9 -1.46 -52.78 -60.86
N ASN A 10 -2.25 -52.22 -59.96
CA ASN A 10 -2.13 -50.79 -59.61
C ASN A 10 -0.88 -50.50 -58.78
N GLU A 11 -0.45 -51.42 -57.91
CA GLU A 11 0.83 -51.30 -57.19
C GLU A 11 2.01 -51.35 -58.17
N GLN A 12 2.02 -52.29 -59.13
CA GLN A 12 3.04 -52.33 -60.18
C GLN A 12 3.03 -51.09 -61.08
N LEU A 13 1.85 -50.57 -61.43
CA LEU A 13 1.70 -49.36 -62.23
C LEU A 13 2.21 -48.13 -61.47
N ARG A 14 1.90 -48.00 -60.19
CA ARG A 14 2.42 -46.96 -59.30
C ARG A 14 3.95 -47.00 -59.26
N ASP A 15 4.54 -48.17 -59.03
CA ASP A 15 6.00 -48.33 -58.95
C ASP A 15 6.68 -47.98 -60.29
N ALA A 16 6.09 -48.40 -61.40
CA ALA A 16 6.58 -48.06 -62.75
C ALA A 16 6.49 -46.55 -63.04
N LEU A 17 5.37 -45.90 -62.69
CA LEU A 17 5.19 -44.45 -62.85
C LEU A 17 6.14 -43.65 -61.95
N LEU A 18 6.35 -44.10 -60.71
CA LEU A 18 7.27 -43.48 -59.76
C LEU A 18 8.72 -43.55 -60.27
N ALA A 19 9.14 -44.72 -60.75
CA ALA A 19 10.47 -44.90 -61.35
C ALA A 19 10.65 -44.03 -62.60
N PHE A 20 9.63 -43.93 -63.45
CA PHE A 20 9.63 -43.05 -64.62
C PHE A 20 9.72 -41.57 -64.24
N TYR A 21 8.97 -41.13 -63.22
CA TYR A 21 8.94 -39.75 -62.78
C TYR A 21 10.32 -39.31 -62.23
N LEU A 22 10.91 -40.10 -61.34
CA LEU A 22 12.21 -39.83 -60.73
C LEU A 22 13.37 -39.80 -61.75
N THR A 23 13.31 -40.61 -62.81
CA THR A 23 14.42 -40.75 -63.78
C THR A 23 14.32 -39.80 -64.97
N TYR A 24 13.11 -39.55 -65.50
CA TYR A 24 12.92 -38.81 -66.75
C TYR A 24 12.12 -37.53 -66.59
N ALA A 25 11.01 -37.55 -65.84
CA ALA A 25 10.11 -36.40 -65.76
C ALA A 25 10.68 -35.26 -64.90
N LEU A 26 11.37 -35.59 -63.80
CA LEU A 26 12.00 -34.61 -62.91
C LEU A 26 13.04 -33.75 -63.65
N VAL A 27 13.77 -34.34 -64.60
CA VAL A 27 14.80 -33.66 -65.40
C VAL A 27 14.20 -32.65 -66.39
N GLN A 28 12.92 -32.78 -66.75
CA GLN A 28 12.23 -31.88 -67.68
C GLN A 28 11.39 -30.79 -66.99
N ASP A 29 11.22 -30.85 -65.67
CA ASP A 29 10.39 -29.90 -64.93
C ASP A 29 11.20 -28.67 -64.47
N ASN A 30 11.09 -27.58 -65.24
CA ASN A 30 11.80 -26.33 -64.98
C ASN A 30 11.42 -25.66 -63.63
N ASN A 31 10.29 -26.02 -63.00
CA ASN A 31 9.87 -25.42 -61.72
C ASN A 31 10.57 -26.04 -60.50
N LEU A 32 11.00 -27.31 -60.62
CA LEU A 32 11.65 -28.08 -59.56
C LEU A 32 13.18 -28.04 -59.67
N GLN A 33 13.72 -27.75 -60.86
CA GLN A 33 15.16 -27.64 -61.07
C GLN A 33 15.80 -26.54 -60.22
N GLY A 34 16.75 -26.94 -59.35
CA GLY A 34 17.66 -26.05 -58.63
C GLY A 34 17.18 -25.51 -57.27
N LYS A 35 15.97 -25.87 -56.81
CA LYS A 35 15.44 -25.45 -55.49
C LYS A 35 15.35 -26.55 -54.44
N TYR A 36 15.17 -27.81 -54.83
CA TYR A 36 15.02 -28.96 -53.93
C TYR A 36 15.77 -30.18 -54.50
N GLU A 37 16.54 -30.88 -53.66
CA GLU A 37 17.22 -32.12 -54.03
C GLU A 37 16.27 -33.32 -53.81
N ILE A 38 15.58 -33.74 -54.87
CA ILE A 38 14.65 -34.88 -54.83
C ILE A 38 15.32 -36.09 -55.49
N HIS A 39 15.68 -37.10 -54.71
CA HIS A 39 16.38 -38.29 -55.20
C HIS A 39 15.66 -39.61 -54.84
N SER A 40 14.87 -39.59 -53.78
CA SER A 40 14.15 -40.75 -53.27
C SER A 40 12.64 -40.57 -53.35
N PRO A 41 11.86 -41.68 -53.31
CA PRO A 41 10.43 -41.62 -53.10
C PRO A 41 10.01 -40.90 -51.81
N ASP A 42 10.85 -40.92 -50.78
CA ASP A 42 10.59 -40.27 -49.49
C ASP A 42 10.67 -38.74 -49.63
N ASP A 43 11.57 -38.24 -50.48
CA ASP A 43 11.67 -36.81 -50.81
C ASP A 43 10.43 -36.35 -51.60
N LEU A 44 9.88 -37.21 -52.46
CA LEU A 44 8.60 -36.95 -53.13
C LEU A 44 7.43 -36.95 -52.15
N TYR A 45 7.43 -37.85 -51.15
CA TYR A 45 6.45 -37.83 -50.08
C TYR A 45 6.48 -36.51 -49.31
N ALA A 46 7.67 -36.05 -48.91
CA ALA A 46 7.84 -34.79 -48.20
C ALA A 46 7.37 -33.59 -49.05
N TYR A 47 7.66 -33.61 -50.36
CA TYR A 47 7.29 -32.51 -51.26
C TYR A 47 5.80 -32.51 -51.65
N TRP A 48 5.22 -33.66 -52.02
CA TRP A 48 3.82 -33.77 -52.41
C TRP A 48 2.85 -33.92 -51.23
N LEU A 49 3.39 -34.14 -50.02
CA LEU A 49 2.62 -34.39 -48.78
C LEU A 49 1.71 -35.61 -48.89
N LEU A 50 2.01 -36.50 -49.84
CA LEU A 50 1.23 -37.69 -50.19
C LEU A 50 2.14 -38.89 -50.26
N ASP A 51 1.77 -39.96 -49.56
CA ASP A 51 2.55 -41.18 -49.55
C ASP A 51 2.37 -41.94 -50.88
N VAL A 52 3.45 -41.94 -51.66
CA VAL A 52 3.53 -42.56 -52.98
C VAL A 52 3.78 -44.07 -52.93
N GLN A 53 3.97 -44.65 -51.73
CA GLN A 53 4.25 -46.07 -51.52
C GLN A 53 3.09 -46.83 -50.83
N VAL A 54 1.95 -46.19 -50.61
CA VAL A 54 0.76 -46.85 -50.01
C VAL A 54 0.18 -47.93 -50.92
N SER A 55 -0.08 -49.10 -50.34
CA SER A 55 -0.80 -50.22 -51.00
C SER A 55 -2.25 -49.85 -51.29
N GLN A 56 -2.82 -50.36 -52.39
CA GLN A 56 -4.23 -50.16 -52.72
C GLN A 56 -5.19 -50.73 -51.66
N ALA A 57 -4.73 -51.64 -50.79
CA ALA A 57 -5.55 -52.20 -49.72
C ALA A 57 -5.98 -51.17 -48.65
N VAL A 58 -5.46 -49.94 -48.65
CA VAL A 58 -5.83 -48.88 -47.70
C VAL A 58 -6.85 -47.93 -48.35
N PRO A 59 -8.17 -48.09 -48.10
CA PRO A 59 -9.17 -47.19 -48.63
C PRO A 59 -9.12 -45.83 -47.91
N THR A 60 -9.03 -44.74 -48.67
CA THR A 60 -9.15 -43.38 -48.15
C THR A 60 -10.10 -42.55 -49.01
N THR A 61 -10.70 -41.51 -48.43
CA THR A 61 -11.50 -40.54 -49.18
C THR A 61 -10.62 -39.38 -49.64
N ARG A 62 -10.98 -38.72 -50.74
CA ARG A 62 -10.23 -37.55 -51.24
C ARG A 62 -10.10 -36.44 -50.19
N VAL A 63 -11.15 -36.22 -49.41
CA VAL A 63 -11.16 -35.21 -48.33
C VAL A 63 -10.21 -35.62 -47.20
N ALA A 64 -10.25 -36.88 -46.76
CA ALA A 64 -9.35 -37.35 -45.71
C ALA A 64 -7.88 -37.26 -46.13
N SER A 65 -7.56 -37.65 -47.37
CA SER A 65 -6.21 -37.53 -47.93
C SER A 65 -5.72 -36.07 -47.99
N ALA A 66 -6.58 -35.13 -48.40
CA ALA A 66 -6.26 -33.70 -48.39
C ALA A 66 -6.02 -33.15 -46.96
N ILE A 67 -6.84 -33.57 -45.99
CA ILE A 67 -6.67 -33.18 -44.58
C ILE A 67 -5.33 -33.70 -44.04
N THR A 68 -4.99 -34.97 -44.28
CA THR A 68 -3.72 -35.56 -43.84
C THR A 68 -2.52 -34.84 -44.44
N SER A 69 -2.59 -34.50 -45.74
CA SER A 69 -1.54 -33.74 -46.43
C SER A 69 -1.31 -32.38 -45.75
N LEU A 70 -2.40 -31.65 -45.48
CA LEU A 70 -2.33 -30.34 -44.83
C LEU A 70 -1.84 -30.43 -43.38
N GLN A 71 -2.30 -31.43 -42.61
CA GLN A 71 -1.83 -31.67 -41.24
C GLN A 71 -0.33 -31.97 -41.20
N HIS A 72 0.16 -32.80 -42.14
CA HIS A 72 1.57 -33.11 -42.27
C HIS A 72 2.40 -31.84 -42.53
N TYR A 73 1.97 -31.00 -43.48
CA TYR A 73 2.63 -29.73 -43.78
C TYR A 73 2.68 -28.77 -42.58
N ILE A 74 1.55 -28.59 -41.88
CA ILE A 74 1.50 -27.73 -40.70
C ILE A 74 2.42 -28.25 -39.58
N ASN A 75 2.51 -29.56 -39.40
CA ASN A 75 3.43 -30.17 -38.43
C ASN A 75 4.90 -30.02 -38.86
N ALA A 76 5.20 -30.05 -40.16
CA ALA A 76 6.54 -29.81 -40.69
C ALA A 76 6.97 -28.35 -40.46
N ILE A 77 6.08 -27.37 -40.71
CA ILE A 77 6.29 -25.95 -40.33
C ILE A 77 6.52 -25.81 -38.83
N SER A 78 5.66 -26.43 -38.01
CA SER A 78 5.76 -26.41 -36.55
C SER A 78 7.08 -26.99 -36.05
N SER A 79 7.67 -27.95 -36.76
CA SER A 79 8.93 -28.59 -36.39
C SER A 79 10.16 -27.91 -37.01
N GLY A 80 9.97 -26.85 -37.81
CA GLY A 80 11.03 -26.17 -38.54
C GLY A 80 11.67 -27.01 -39.65
N LEU A 81 10.99 -28.07 -40.11
CA LEU A 81 11.48 -28.96 -41.17
C LEU A 81 11.22 -28.39 -42.58
N GLU A 82 10.35 -27.39 -42.69
CA GLU A 82 10.07 -26.69 -43.96
C GLU A 82 11.07 -25.54 -44.18
N PRO A 83 11.67 -25.44 -45.39
CA PRO A 83 12.64 -24.40 -45.70
C PRO A 83 12.06 -22.99 -45.51
N GLY A 84 12.79 -22.15 -44.77
CA GLY A 84 12.36 -20.78 -44.41
C GLY A 84 11.62 -20.67 -43.07
N TYR A 85 11.19 -21.79 -42.47
CA TYR A 85 10.55 -21.83 -41.14
C TYR A 85 11.47 -22.34 -40.02
N GLU A 86 12.75 -22.58 -40.32
CA GLU A 86 13.78 -22.98 -39.35
C GLU A 86 13.98 -21.92 -38.24
N ILE A 87 13.76 -20.63 -38.56
CA ILE A 87 13.98 -19.49 -37.65
C ILE A 87 12.65 -18.81 -37.27
N LEU A 88 11.73 -18.70 -38.22
CA LEU A 88 10.44 -17.99 -38.11
C LEU A 88 9.29 -19.02 -38.02
N GLY A 89 9.40 -19.96 -37.06
CA GLY A 89 8.37 -20.97 -36.79
C GLY A 89 7.05 -20.38 -36.28
N MET A 90 6.12 -21.24 -35.86
CA MET A 90 4.87 -20.78 -35.26
C MET A 90 5.12 -20.07 -33.92
N SER A 91 4.29 -19.08 -33.60
CA SER A 91 4.32 -18.47 -32.26
C SER A 91 3.84 -19.47 -31.21
N SER A 92 4.25 -19.29 -29.94
CA SER A 92 3.79 -20.16 -28.84
C SER A 92 2.25 -20.21 -28.73
N ALA A 93 1.56 -19.10 -29.03
CA ALA A 93 0.12 -19.04 -29.07
C ALA A 93 -0.48 -19.88 -30.21
N GLN A 94 0.09 -19.78 -31.42
CA GLN A 94 -0.31 -20.59 -32.57
C GLN A 94 -0.05 -22.08 -32.31
N HIS A 95 1.09 -22.44 -31.72
CA HIS A 95 1.38 -23.82 -31.32
C HIS A 95 0.35 -24.36 -30.34
N SER A 96 0.02 -23.60 -29.28
CA SER A 96 -1.00 -24.04 -28.31
C SER A 96 -2.36 -24.24 -28.98
N THR A 97 -2.77 -23.30 -29.86
CA THR A 97 -4.04 -23.40 -30.58
C THR A 97 -4.06 -24.59 -31.55
N TRP A 98 -2.96 -24.83 -32.27
CA TRP A 98 -2.82 -25.99 -33.15
C TRP A 98 -2.95 -27.29 -32.36
N ARG A 99 -2.12 -27.46 -31.32
CA ARG A 99 -2.07 -28.67 -30.50
C ARG A 99 -3.38 -28.94 -29.78
N ASP A 100 -3.98 -27.92 -29.18
CA ASP A 100 -5.09 -28.10 -28.23
C ASP A 100 -6.45 -28.11 -28.95
N ASN A 101 -6.58 -27.43 -30.10
CA ASN A 101 -7.87 -27.25 -30.78
C ASN A 101 -7.93 -27.76 -32.24
N LEU A 102 -6.84 -27.73 -33.02
CA LEU A 102 -6.91 -27.90 -34.48
C LEU A 102 -6.20 -29.17 -35.01
N TYR A 103 -5.31 -29.78 -34.24
CA TYR A 103 -4.38 -30.83 -34.68
C TYR A 103 -5.09 -32.02 -35.34
N ALA A 104 -6.16 -32.51 -34.72
CA ALA A 104 -6.95 -33.62 -35.22
C ALA A 104 -8.39 -33.20 -35.51
N TYR A 105 -8.98 -33.77 -36.56
CA TYR A 105 -10.38 -33.50 -36.91
C TYR A 105 -11.35 -33.81 -35.75
N SER A 106 -11.08 -34.85 -34.96
CA SER A 106 -11.90 -35.17 -33.77
C SER A 106 -11.85 -34.07 -32.72
N ILE A 107 -10.66 -33.55 -32.41
CA ILE A 107 -10.45 -32.46 -31.44
C ILE A 107 -11.12 -31.18 -31.95
N TRP A 108 -10.86 -30.82 -33.21
CA TRP A 108 -11.49 -29.67 -33.86
C TRP A 108 -13.01 -29.78 -33.84
N ARG A 109 -13.56 -30.94 -34.22
CA ARG A 109 -15.00 -31.20 -34.20
C ARG A 109 -15.56 -31.01 -32.80
N THR A 110 -14.90 -31.57 -31.78
CA THR A 110 -15.32 -31.42 -30.38
C THR A 110 -15.29 -29.95 -29.96
N ALA A 111 -14.22 -29.20 -30.25
CA ALA A 111 -14.13 -27.78 -29.95
C ALA A 111 -15.26 -26.98 -30.63
N GLN A 112 -15.56 -27.25 -31.91
CA GLN A 112 -16.69 -26.63 -32.60
C GLN A 112 -18.04 -27.02 -31.97
N GLN A 113 -18.22 -28.28 -31.59
CA GLN A 113 -19.44 -28.75 -30.94
C GLN A 113 -19.63 -28.13 -29.56
N VAL A 114 -18.57 -27.96 -28.77
CA VAL A 114 -18.62 -27.27 -27.47
C VAL A 114 -19.02 -25.80 -27.65
N ARG A 115 -18.49 -25.12 -28.67
CA ARG A 115 -18.82 -23.72 -28.95
C ARG A 115 -20.27 -23.52 -29.42
N HIS A 116 -20.75 -24.38 -30.32
CA HIS A 116 -22.08 -24.22 -30.92
C HIS A 116 -23.20 -24.90 -30.13
N PHE A 117 -22.90 -25.99 -29.43
CA PHE A 117 -23.84 -26.76 -28.63
C PHE A 117 -23.30 -27.01 -27.20
N PRO A 118 -22.94 -25.94 -26.45
CA PRO A 118 -22.36 -26.08 -25.12
C PRO A 118 -23.28 -26.83 -24.16
N ALA A 119 -24.59 -26.71 -24.32
CA ALA A 119 -25.60 -27.37 -23.48
C ALA A 119 -25.41 -28.90 -23.38
N HIS A 120 -24.89 -29.56 -24.42
CA HIS A 120 -24.64 -31.01 -24.39
C HIS A 120 -23.42 -31.42 -23.56
N TYR A 121 -22.52 -30.47 -23.29
CA TYR A 121 -21.27 -30.69 -22.57
C TYR A 121 -21.29 -30.11 -21.15
N LEU A 122 -22.41 -29.53 -20.73
CA LEU A 122 -22.57 -29.01 -19.38
C LEU A 122 -22.83 -30.15 -18.40
N ASP A 123 -21.93 -30.30 -17.44
CA ASP A 123 -22.08 -31.17 -16.28
C ASP A 123 -21.64 -30.41 -15.02
N PRO A 124 -22.49 -30.31 -13.97
CA PRO A 124 -22.14 -29.63 -12.73
C PRO A 124 -20.91 -30.24 -12.04
N MET A 125 -20.62 -31.52 -12.27
CA MET A 125 -19.45 -32.22 -11.71
C MET A 125 -18.15 -31.89 -12.45
N LEU A 126 -18.20 -31.57 -13.74
CA LEU A 126 -17.00 -31.31 -14.57
C LEU A 126 -16.61 -29.83 -14.66
N ARG A 127 -17.30 -28.96 -13.91
CA ARG A 127 -17.00 -27.52 -13.84
C ARG A 127 -15.57 -27.27 -13.33
N SER A 128 -14.83 -26.43 -14.05
CA SER A 128 -13.44 -26.05 -13.75
C SER A 128 -13.33 -25.04 -12.60
N GLN A 129 -14.17 -24.00 -12.60
CA GLN A 129 -14.14 -22.89 -11.64
C GLN A 129 -15.03 -23.16 -10.42
N LYS A 130 -14.64 -24.04 -9.49
CA LYS A 130 -15.37 -24.33 -8.25
C LYS A 130 -14.72 -23.66 -7.04
N THR A 131 -15.51 -23.20 -6.08
CA THR A 131 -14.97 -22.69 -4.81
C THR A 131 -14.50 -23.82 -3.90
N GLU A 132 -13.57 -23.55 -2.98
CA GLU A 132 -13.12 -24.53 -1.98
C GLU A 132 -14.30 -25.08 -1.14
N ASN A 133 -15.26 -24.22 -0.80
CA ASN A 133 -16.45 -24.61 -0.06
C ASN A 133 -17.35 -25.56 -0.86
N PHE A 134 -17.51 -25.31 -2.17
CA PHE A 134 -18.28 -26.19 -3.03
C PHE A 134 -17.61 -27.54 -3.24
N HIS A 135 -16.27 -27.59 -3.33
CA HIS A 135 -15.53 -28.86 -3.35
C HIS A 135 -15.76 -29.70 -2.08
N LYS A 136 -15.80 -29.06 -0.90
CA LYS A 136 -16.12 -29.75 0.37
C LYS A 136 -17.54 -30.30 0.36
N LEU A 137 -18.50 -29.49 -0.08
CA LEU A 137 -19.89 -29.89 -0.25
C LEU A 137 -20.03 -31.07 -1.23
N GLU A 138 -19.36 -31.01 -2.39
CA GLU A 138 -19.35 -32.10 -3.37
C GLU A 138 -18.78 -33.39 -2.76
N ASN A 139 -17.69 -33.29 -2.00
CA ASN A 139 -17.12 -34.43 -1.29
C ASN A 139 -18.08 -34.99 -0.23
N ASP A 140 -18.72 -34.15 0.57
CA ASP A 140 -19.73 -34.55 1.56
C ASP A 140 -20.91 -35.28 0.89
N LEU A 141 -21.37 -34.79 -0.26
CA LEU A 141 -22.47 -35.40 -1.03
C LEU A 141 -22.04 -36.70 -1.73
N ASN A 142 -20.76 -36.85 -2.07
CA ASN A 142 -20.23 -38.03 -2.75
C ASN A 142 -19.91 -39.19 -1.80
N GLN A 143 -19.68 -38.93 -0.51
CA GLN A 143 -19.27 -39.95 0.47
C GLN A 143 -20.43 -40.84 0.95
N CYS A 144 -21.67 -40.38 0.84
CA CYS A 144 -22.85 -41.10 1.32
C CYS A 144 -23.83 -41.36 0.18
N ARG A 145 -24.60 -42.45 0.28
CA ARG A 145 -25.83 -42.58 -0.52
C ARG A 145 -26.70 -41.38 -0.17
N LEU A 146 -27.17 -40.64 -1.17
CA LEU A 146 -27.95 -39.45 -0.89
C LEU A 146 -29.19 -39.85 -0.09
N HIS A 147 -29.41 -39.25 1.08
CA HIS A 147 -30.67 -39.32 1.82
C HIS A 147 -31.06 -37.88 2.17
N PRO A 148 -32.36 -37.52 2.23
CA PRO A 148 -32.77 -36.19 2.66
C PRO A 148 -32.12 -35.71 3.96
N ASP A 149 -31.82 -36.63 4.87
CA ASP A 149 -31.15 -36.36 6.15
C ASP A 149 -29.63 -36.18 6.05
N SER A 150 -29.02 -36.55 4.92
CA SER A 150 -27.58 -36.34 4.65
C SER A 150 -27.34 -35.06 3.84
N VAL A 151 -28.26 -34.70 2.94
CA VAL A 151 -28.16 -33.48 2.11
C VAL A 151 -28.31 -32.22 2.95
N ARG A 152 -29.27 -32.21 3.89
CA ARG A 152 -29.55 -31.04 4.74
C ARG A 152 -28.33 -30.59 5.57
N PRO A 153 -27.64 -31.48 6.33
CA PRO A 153 -26.42 -31.09 7.03
C PRO A 153 -25.26 -30.66 6.11
N ALA A 154 -25.15 -31.22 4.90
CA ALA A 154 -24.12 -30.81 3.93
C ALA A 154 -24.38 -29.39 3.41
N VAL A 155 -25.62 -29.07 3.04
CA VAL A 155 -26.02 -27.72 2.63
C VAL A 155 -25.89 -26.72 3.78
N GLN A 156 -26.27 -27.11 5.01
CA GLN A 156 -26.09 -26.26 6.19
C GLN A 156 -24.61 -25.95 6.44
N ARG A 157 -23.71 -26.93 6.34
CA ARG A 157 -22.25 -26.71 6.44
C ARG A 157 -21.74 -25.75 5.36
N TYR A 158 -22.22 -25.88 4.13
CA TYR A 158 -21.91 -24.94 3.05
C TYR A 158 -22.41 -23.53 3.35
N LEU A 159 -23.66 -23.38 3.83
CA LEU A 159 -24.25 -22.09 4.17
C LEU A 159 -23.53 -21.41 5.35
N THR A 160 -23.11 -22.17 6.36
CA THR A 160 -22.29 -21.65 7.47
C THR A 160 -20.92 -21.17 6.96
N ALA A 161 -20.28 -21.92 6.06
CA ALA A 161 -19.03 -21.49 5.45
C ALA A 161 -19.21 -20.25 4.54
N PHE A 162 -20.34 -20.14 3.86
CA PHE A 162 -20.71 -18.95 3.09
C PHE A 162 -20.99 -17.74 4.00
N GLU A 163 -21.64 -17.94 5.15
CA GLU A 163 -21.88 -16.89 6.14
C GLU A 163 -20.57 -16.33 6.69
N GLU A 164 -19.58 -17.18 6.99
CA GLU A 164 -18.24 -16.74 7.39
C GLU A 164 -17.66 -15.78 6.34
N ILE A 165 -17.80 -16.11 5.05
CA ILE A 165 -17.30 -15.30 3.92
C ILE A 165 -18.12 -14.03 3.69
N ALA A 166 -19.44 -14.10 3.80
CA ALA A 166 -20.35 -12.99 3.58
C ALA A 166 -20.26 -11.92 4.68
N THR A 167 -19.92 -12.34 5.90
CA THR A 167 -19.80 -11.45 7.07
C THR A 167 -18.38 -10.89 7.27
N LEU A 168 -17.44 -11.22 6.38
CA LEU A 168 -16.08 -10.70 6.42
C LEU A 168 -16.08 -9.17 6.35
N THR A 169 -15.22 -8.55 7.17
CA THR A 169 -15.01 -7.11 7.15
C THR A 169 -13.69 -6.80 6.45
N THR A 170 -13.74 -6.06 5.34
CA THR A 170 -12.53 -5.78 4.56
C THR A 170 -11.69 -4.70 5.25
N LEU A 171 -10.49 -5.05 5.74
CA LEU A 171 -9.64 -4.17 6.56
C LEU A 171 -8.87 -3.14 5.72
N SER A 172 -8.15 -3.59 4.71
CA SER A 172 -7.28 -2.76 3.89
C SER A 172 -7.20 -3.31 2.45
N GLY A 173 -6.68 -2.48 1.54
CA GLY A 173 -6.43 -2.88 0.17
C GLY A 173 -5.09 -2.35 -0.35
N TYR A 174 -4.59 -3.02 -1.39
CA TYR A 174 -3.36 -2.69 -2.09
C TYR A 174 -3.58 -2.74 -3.61
N ILE A 175 -3.05 -1.76 -4.33
CA ILE A 175 -3.13 -1.67 -5.79
C ILE A 175 -1.75 -2.03 -6.37
N ASP A 176 -1.72 -3.10 -7.17
CA ASP A 176 -0.54 -3.57 -7.91
C ASP A 176 -0.37 -2.74 -9.19
N GLY A 177 -0.08 -1.46 -9.02
CA GLY A 177 0.12 -0.52 -10.11
C GLY A 177 0.53 0.88 -9.66
N ALA A 178 1.10 1.63 -10.61
CA ALA A 178 1.49 3.01 -10.42
C ALA A 178 0.27 3.96 -10.48
N PRO A 179 0.38 5.19 -9.95
CA PRO A 179 -0.75 6.13 -9.88
C PRO A 179 -1.47 6.45 -11.18
N ASN A 180 -0.75 6.41 -12.30
CA ASN A 180 -1.31 6.65 -13.63
C ASN A 180 -2.18 5.50 -14.15
N ASN A 181 -2.16 4.32 -13.51
CA ASN A 181 -2.83 3.12 -14.00
C ASN A 181 -3.78 2.47 -12.98
N PHE A 182 -4.29 3.21 -11.99
CA PHE A 182 -5.23 2.65 -11.01
C PHE A 182 -6.46 1.99 -11.69
N ALA A 183 -6.99 2.59 -12.75
CA ALA A 183 -8.17 2.07 -13.44
C ALA A 183 -7.98 0.70 -14.12
N ASN A 184 -6.75 0.25 -14.40
CA ASN A 184 -6.48 -1.07 -14.99
C ASN A 184 -5.58 -1.97 -14.13
N SER A 185 -5.36 -1.62 -12.86
CA SER A 185 -4.48 -2.39 -11.96
C SER A 185 -5.24 -3.49 -11.22
N THR A 186 -4.51 -4.50 -10.72
CA THR A 186 -5.11 -5.52 -9.84
C THR A 186 -5.12 -5.04 -8.39
N TYR A 187 -6.26 -5.16 -7.73
CA TYR A 187 -6.49 -4.75 -6.37
C TYR A 187 -6.47 -6.00 -5.50
N TYR A 188 -5.77 -5.95 -4.38
CA TYR A 188 -5.70 -7.02 -3.39
C TYR A 188 -6.35 -6.54 -2.10
N PHE A 189 -7.24 -7.34 -1.54
CA PHE A 189 -7.98 -7.00 -0.33
C PHE A 189 -7.66 -8.01 0.76
N ILE A 190 -7.60 -7.52 2.00
CA ILE A 190 -7.55 -8.36 3.18
C ILE A 190 -8.79 -8.11 4.04
N ALA A 191 -9.39 -9.17 4.55
CA ALA A 191 -10.56 -9.11 5.42
C ALA A 191 -10.36 -9.94 6.68
N LYS A 192 -11.10 -9.60 7.74
CA LYS A 192 -11.12 -10.32 9.00
C LYS A 192 -12.50 -10.89 9.25
N SER A 193 -12.53 -12.13 9.74
CA SER A 193 -13.75 -12.77 10.25
C SER A 193 -14.18 -12.17 11.58
N ASN A 194 -15.48 -11.96 11.73
CA ASN A 194 -16.07 -11.48 12.99
C ASN A 194 -16.13 -12.57 14.06
N ILE A 195 -15.99 -13.84 13.67
CA ILE A 195 -16.16 -15.00 14.56
C ILE A 195 -14.79 -15.43 15.12
N ASP A 196 -13.85 -15.82 14.25
CA ASP A 196 -12.64 -16.56 14.66
C ASP A 196 -11.31 -15.77 14.59
N SER A 197 -11.35 -14.43 14.44
CA SER A 197 -10.14 -13.60 14.19
C SER A 197 -9.23 -14.10 13.05
N THR A 198 -9.77 -14.94 12.17
CA THR A 198 -9.12 -15.45 10.97
C THR A 198 -9.08 -14.35 9.90
N HIS A 199 -8.03 -14.38 9.08
CA HIS A 199 -7.83 -13.40 8.02
C HIS A 199 -7.96 -14.06 6.65
N PHE A 200 -8.50 -13.32 5.69
CA PHE A 200 -8.73 -13.76 4.32
C PHE A 200 -8.18 -12.74 3.33
N TRP A 201 -7.78 -13.20 2.15
CA TRP A 201 -7.43 -12.31 1.04
C TRP A 201 -8.19 -12.69 -0.23
N ARG A 202 -8.38 -11.70 -1.11
CA ARG A 202 -8.85 -11.88 -2.48
C ARG A 202 -8.26 -10.82 -3.39
N SER A 203 -8.43 -10.97 -4.70
CA SER A 203 -8.07 -10.00 -5.71
C SER A 203 -9.23 -9.58 -6.60
N LEU A 204 -9.15 -8.37 -7.15
CA LEU A 204 -10.02 -7.81 -8.18
C LEU A 204 -9.15 -7.25 -9.31
N ASP A 205 -9.30 -7.77 -10.52
CA ASP A 205 -8.58 -7.29 -11.69
C ASP A 205 -9.37 -6.20 -12.44
N MET A 206 -9.05 -4.92 -12.20
CA MET A 206 -9.74 -3.79 -12.84
C MET A 206 -9.43 -3.65 -14.35
N SER A 207 -8.44 -4.38 -14.88
CA SER A 207 -8.19 -4.39 -16.32
C SER A 207 -9.32 -5.08 -17.10
N LYS A 208 -10.00 -6.05 -16.45
CA LYS A 208 -11.11 -6.83 -16.98
C LYS A 208 -12.44 -6.10 -16.81
N ARG A 209 -12.61 -5.03 -17.59
CA ARG A 209 -13.86 -4.26 -17.71
C ARG A 209 -14.33 -4.31 -19.16
N THR A 210 -15.64 -4.28 -19.37
CA THR A 210 -16.21 -4.36 -20.73
C THR A 210 -15.90 -3.08 -21.50
N GLU A 211 -15.32 -3.24 -22.70
CA GLU A 211 -15.05 -2.14 -23.62
C GLU A 211 -16.30 -1.84 -24.46
N VAL A 212 -16.66 -0.56 -24.56
CA VAL A 212 -17.85 -0.09 -25.28
C VAL A 212 -17.46 0.98 -26.30
N PHE A 213 -18.07 0.90 -27.48
CA PHE A 213 -17.94 1.89 -28.55
C PHE A 213 -18.91 3.04 -28.33
N VAL A 214 -18.43 4.28 -28.45
CA VAL A 214 -19.31 5.47 -28.58
C VAL A 214 -19.74 5.59 -30.05
N THR A 215 -21.05 5.74 -30.27
CA THR A 215 -21.67 5.79 -31.61
C THR A 215 -21.21 6.94 -32.52
N ASP A 216 -20.50 7.95 -31.98
CA ASP A 216 -20.12 9.18 -32.71
C ASP A 216 -18.61 9.42 -32.91
N GLY A 217 -17.73 8.47 -32.60
CA GLY A 217 -16.32 8.62 -33.00
C GLY A 217 -15.34 7.70 -32.27
N ALA A 218 -14.79 6.74 -33.01
CA ALA A 218 -13.49 6.03 -32.92
C ALA A 218 -12.79 5.73 -31.56
N GLN A 219 -13.32 6.07 -30.40
CA GLN A 219 -12.69 5.83 -29.10
C GLN A 219 -13.46 4.77 -28.31
N LEU A 220 -12.72 3.71 -27.97
CA LEU A 220 -13.13 2.68 -27.01
C LEU A 220 -12.92 3.22 -25.59
N TYR A 221 -13.88 2.99 -24.72
CA TYR A 221 -13.71 3.20 -23.28
C TYR A 221 -14.21 1.98 -22.51
N LYS A 222 -13.69 1.79 -21.30
CA LYS A 222 -14.12 0.71 -20.41
C LYS A 222 -15.25 1.19 -19.52
N GLN A 223 -16.30 0.38 -19.40
CA GLN A 223 -17.33 0.58 -18.38
C GLN A 223 -16.72 0.46 -16.97
N ASP A 224 -17.36 1.06 -15.97
CA ASP A 224 -16.87 1.02 -14.59
C ASP A 224 -17.12 -0.33 -13.91
N ILE A 225 -18.16 -1.04 -14.33
CA ILE A 225 -18.55 -2.33 -13.74
C ILE A 225 -17.52 -3.41 -14.13
N PRO A 226 -16.87 -4.07 -13.15
CA PRO A 226 -15.96 -5.18 -13.43
C PRO A 226 -16.66 -6.33 -14.14
N GLN A 227 -15.94 -7.01 -15.03
CA GLN A 227 -16.42 -8.27 -15.58
C GLN A 227 -16.52 -9.32 -14.46
N PRO A 228 -17.40 -10.32 -14.57
CA PRO A 228 -17.59 -11.25 -13.47
C PRO A 228 -16.37 -12.13 -13.17
N GLY A 229 -15.56 -12.42 -14.19
CA GLY A 229 -14.26 -13.11 -14.06
C GLY A 229 -13.11 -12.23 -13.55
N ALA A 230 -13.38 -10.98 -13.13
CA ALA A 230 -12.39 -10.08 -12.55
C ALA A 230 -12.12 -10.38 -11.07
N TRP A 231 -13.08 -10.96 -10.37
CA TRP A 231 -12.98 -11.27 -8.94
C TRP A 231 -12.40 -12.66 -8.69
N SER A 232 -11.50 -12.77 -7.71
CA SER A 232 -11.10 -14.07 -7.16
C SER A 232 -11.96 -14.47 -5.94
N GLU A 233 -11.92 -15.75 -5.58
CA GLU A 233 -12.46 -16.22 -4.30
C GLU A 233 -11.65 -15.69 -3.09
N TRP A 234 -12.27 -15.73 -1.90
CA TRP A 234 -11.60 -15.47 -0.63
C TRP A 234 -10.78 -16.69 -0.19
N LYS A 235 -9.51 -16.47 0.18
CA LYS A 235 -8.59 -17.52 0.66
C LYS A 235 -8.03 -17.19 2.04
N LYS A 236 -7.86 -18.20 2.89
CA LYS A 236 -7.37 -18.05 4.27
C LYS A 236 -5.90 -17.63 4.33
N ILE A 237 -5.54 -16.82 5.33
CA ILE A 237 -4.17 -16.41 5.66
C ILE A 237 -3.84 -16.86 7.09
N PRO A 238 -2.72 -17.56 7.31
CA PRO A 238 -2.30 -18.01 8.63
C PRO A 238 -1.54 -16.90 9.38
N ILE A 239 -2.23 -15.80 9.70
CA ILE A 239 -1.72 -14.77 10.61
C ILE A 239 -1.94 -15.26 12.05
N PRO A 240 -0.96 -15.14 12.96
CA PRO A 240 -1.15 -15.50 14.36
C PRO A 240 -2.34 -14.73 14.97
N ALA A 241 -3.23 -15.44 15.64
CA ALA A 241 -4.33 -14.82 16.40
C ALA A 241 -3.74 -14.13 17.65
N SER A 242 -3.32 -12.88 17.49
CA SER A 242 -2.69 -12.07 18.52
C SER A 242 -3.48 -10.78 18.75
N GLU A 243 -3.85 -10.53 20.01
CA GLU A 243 -4.49 -9.27 20.40
C GLU A 243 -3.57 -8.06 20.28
N PHE A 244 -2.27 -8.27 20.02
CA PHE A 244 -1.27 -7.21 19.86
C PHE A 244 -1.21 -6.68 18.42
N ILE A 245 -1.94 -7.27 17.48
CA ILE A 245 -1.95 -6.85 16.07
C ILE A 245 -3.08 -5.85 15.84
N PRO A 246 -2.79 -4.57 15.49
CA PRO A 246 -3.82 -3.63 15.05
C PRO A 246 -4.40 -4.08 13.71
N ALA A 247 -5.72 -4.16 13.59
CA ALA A 247 -6.36 -4.71 12.39
C ALA A 247 -6.05 -3.89 11.12
N HIS A 248 -6.02 -2.56 11.20
CA HIS A 248 -5.68 -1.67 10.07
C HIS A 248 -4.18 -1.65 9.72
N SER A 249 -3.32 -2.24 10.55
CA SER A 249 -1.89 -2.33 10.28
C SER A 249 -1.53 -3.44 9.28
N ILE A 250 -2.47 -4.35 8.99
CA ILE A 250 -2.20 -5.48 8.11
C ILE A 250 -2.32 -5.01 6.65
N ARG A 251 -1.27 -5.20 5.86
CA ARG A 251 -1.17 -4.77 4.47
C ARG A 251 -0.73 -5.92 3.58
N LEU A 252 -1.29 -5.97 2.37
CA LEU A 252 -0.85 -6.85 1.30
C LEU A 252 0.09 -6.10 0.37
N VAL A 253 1.04 -6.81 -0.23
CA VAL A 253 1.91 -6.28 -1.27
C VAL A 253 2.38 -7.39 -2.19
N ARG A 254 2.60 -7.10 -3.47
CA ARG A 254 3.12 -8.08 -4.42
C ARG A 254 4.58 -7.79 -4.73
N LEU A 255 5.44 -8.79 -4.59
CA LEU A 255 6.86 -8.71 -4.93
C LEU A 255 7.26 -9.99 -5.65
N ASN A 256 7.95 -9.89 -6.80
CA ASN A 256 8.44 -11.04 -7.57
C ASN A 256 7.34 -12.05 -7.93
N ASN A 257 6.16 -11.55 -8.31
CA ASN A 257 4.97 -12.38 -8.58
C ASN A 257 4.50 -13.23 -7.38
N ARG A 258 4.93 -12.89 -6.15
CA ARG A 258 4.43 -13.49 -4.90
C ARG A 258 3.67 -12.45 -4.10
N LEU A 259 2.62 -12.91 -3.43
CA LEU A 259 1.85 -12.09 -2.50
C LEU A 259 2.49 -12.15 -1.11
N LEU A 260 2.72 -11.00 -0.50
CA LEU A 260 3.23 -10.84 0.85
C LEU A 260 2.15 -10.20 1.73
N VAL A 261 2.09 -10.65 2.97
CA VAL A 261 1.28 -10.04 4.04
C VAL A 261 2.25 -9.47 5.06
N ILE A 262 2.03 -8.22 5.44
CA ILE A 262 2.84 -7.49 6.41
C ILE A 262 1.91 -7.01 7.53
N TRP A 263 2.35 -7.11 8.77
CA TRP A 263 1.60 -6.60 9.92
C TRP A 263 2.54 -6.08 11.00
N ALA A 264 2.00 -5.18 11.83
CA ALA A 264 2.68 -4.71 13.03
C ALA A 264 2.14 -5.43 14.27
N GLU A 265 3.02 -5.77 15.19
CA GLU A 265 2.71 -6.25 16.52
C GLU A 265 3.14 -5.19 17.53
N CYS A 266 2.18 -4.71 18.33
CA CYS A 266 2.39 -3.71 19.37
C CYS A 266 2.23 -4.38 20.73
N VAL A 267 3.35 -4.80 21.33
CA VAL A 267 3.35 -5.50 22.62
C VAL A 267 3.48 -4.48 23.75
N SER A 268 2.45 -4.39 24.58
CA SER A 268 2.44 -3.54 25.77
C SER A 268 3.41 -4.07 26.84
N PRO A 269 4.01 -3.18 27.66
CA PRO A 269 4.93 -3.59 28.71
C PRO A 269 4.27 -4.56 29.70
N SER A 270 5.01 -5.61 30.09
CA SER A 270 4.51 -6.63 31.03
C SER A 270 4.72 -6.19 32.48
N ALA A 271 3.65 -6.16 33.27
CA ALA A 271 3.68 -5.83 34.70
C ALA A 271 4.23 -7.00 35.54
N THR A 272 5.49 -7.38 35.36
CA THR A 272 6.16 -8.34 36.25
C THR A 272 6.62 -7.65 37.54
N HIS A 273 6.35 -8.27 38.70
CA HIS A 273 6.55 -7.72 40.05
C HIS A 273 8.00 -7.34 40.43
N ASN A 274 9.00 -7.65 39.61
CA ASN A 274 10.37 -7.18 39.75
C ASN A 274 10.70 -6.26 38.57
N SER A 275 10.25 -5.01 38.62
CA SER A 275 10.73 -3.96 37.73
C SER A 275 12.18 -3.65 38.13
N ALA A 276 13.13 -4.43 37.61
CA ALA A 276 14.55 -4.17 37.82
C ALA A 276 14.82 -2.67 37.57
N GLU A 277 15.49 -2.00 38.49
CA GLU A 277 15.95 -0.63 38.22
C GLU A 277 17.06 -0.69 37.15
N TYR A 278 17.12 0.33 36.30
CA TYR A 278 18.21 0.43 35.33
C TYR A 278 19.52 0.56 36.11
N SER A 279 20.43 -0.41 35.95
CA SER A 279 21.80 -0.32 36.45
C SER A 279 22.79 -0.64 35.34
N TRP A 280 23.91 0.06 35.35
CA TRP A 280 25.04 -0.20 34.45
C TRP A 280 25.59 -1.62 34.65
N ALA A 281 26.43 -2.09 33.72
CA ALA A 281 27.07 -3.39 33.86
C ALA A 281 27.90 -3.43 35.16
N GLU A 282 27.69 -4.45 35.99
CA GLU A 282 28.47 -4.59 37.22
C GLU A 282 29.91 -5.05 36.90
N PRO A 283 30.92 -4.63 37.67
CA PRO A 283 32.29 -5.08 37.47
C PRO A 283 32.39 -6.61 37.59
N GLY A 284 32.67 -7.30 36.48
CA GLY A 284 32.73 -8.77 36.43
C GLY A 284 31.45 -9.47 35.94
N GLU A 285 30.38 -8.73 35.64
CA GLU A 285 29.16 -9.28 35.03
C GLU A 285 29.42 -9.73 33.58
N SER A 286 28.88 -10.89 33.19
CA SER A 286 28.98 -11.35 31.81
C SER A 286 28.08 -10.51 30.89
N GLU A 287 28.52 -10.24 29.65
CA GLU A 287 27.74 -9.49 28.65
C GLU A 287 26.36 -10.13 28.41
N LYS A 288 26.26 -11.46 28.50
CA LYS A 288 25.01 -12.20 28.36
C LYS A 288 24.04 -11.91 29.52
N SER A 289 24.54 -11.83 30.75
CA SER A 289 23.74 -11.50 31.94
C SER A 289 23.24 -10.06 31.88
N TYR A 290 24.12 -9.11 31.53
CA TYR A 290 23.77 -7.70 31.35
C TYR A 290 22.68 -7.53 30.28
N LYS A 291 22.84 -8.18 29.11
CA LYS A 291 21.83 -8.14 28.03
C LYS A 291 20.48 -8.72 28.45
N LEU A 292 20.47 -9.80 29.23
CA LEU A 292 19.23 -10.40 29.74
C LEU A 292 18.51 -9.44 30.70
N ARG A 293 19.25 -8.85 31.65
CA ARG A 293 18.73 -7.87 32.61
C ARG A 293 18.22 -6.60 31.93
N LEU A 294 18.96 -6.08 30.94
CA LEU A 294 18.52 -4.95 30.12
C LEU A 294 17.24 -5.28 29.35
N LYS A 295 17.14 -6.49 28.78
CA LYS A 295 15.93 -6.93 28.06
C LYS A 295 14.71 -7.00 28.99
N ASP A 296 14.87 -7.51 30.20
CA ASP A 296 13.79 -7.57 31.19
C ASP A 296 13.37 -6.17 31.65
N TYR A 297 14.33 -5.26 31.84
CA TYR A 297 14.06 -3.84 32.11
C TYR A 297 13.21 -3.22 30.99
N LEU A 298 13.64 -3.36 29.73
CA LEU A 298 12.95 -2.77 28.59
C LEU A 298 11.53 -3.32 28.42
N LYS A 299 11.37 -4.64 28.54
CA LYS A 299 10.07 -5.33 28.45
C LYS A 299 9.08 -4.90 29.53
N SER A 300 9.57 -4.49 30.70
CA SER A 300 8.70 -4.05 31.81
C SER A 300 8.22 -2.60 31.70
N ARG A 301 8.90 -1.74 30.92
CA ARG A 301 8.68 -0.29 30.93
C ARG A 301 8.32 0.33 29.58
N PHE A 302 8.70 -0.30 28.47
CA PHE A 302 8.52 0.26 27.14
C PHE A 302 7.66 -0.63 26.24
N VAL A 303 6.86 0.01 25.38
CA VAL A 303 6.11 -0.66 24.32
C VAL A 303 7.09 -1.19 23.27
N GLN A 304 6.91 -2.45 22.88
CA GLN A 304 7.70 -3.09 21.85
C GLN A 304 6.92 -3.11 20.53
N PHE A 305 7.51 -2.53 19.49
CA PHE A 305 6.98 -2.54 18.14
C PHE A 305 7.75 -3.55 17.30
N ARG A 306 7.03 -4.53 16.75
CA ARG A 306 7.57 -5.54 15.87
C ARG A 306 6.88 -5.49 14.52
N LEU A 307 7.68 -5.57 13.47
CA LEU A 307 7.20 -5.59 12.09
C LEU A 307 7.46 -6.97 11.51
N CYS A 308 6.39 -7.66 11.10
CA CYS A 308 6.43 -9.02 10.62
C CYS A 308 5.91 -9.11 9.18
N PHE A 309 6.39 -10.11 8.43
CA PHE A 309 5.85 -10.46 7.12
C PHE A 309 5.81 -11.97 6.89
N SER A 310 4.95 -12.40 5.97
CA SER A 310 4.87 -13.75 5.43
C SER A 310 4.57 -13.67 3.93
N TYR A 311 4.98 -14.67 3.16
CA TYR A 311 4.77 -14.71 1.72
C TYR A 311 4.10 -16.01 1.27
N LEU A 312 3.30 -15.90 0.21
CA LEU A 312 2.66 -17.03 -0.44
C LEU A 312 3.67 -17.76 -1.34
N LYS A 313 3.81 -19.06 -1.12
CA LYS A 313 4.65 -19.94 -1.95
C LYS A 313 3.88 -20.40 -3.19
N TYR A 314 4.59 -20.97 -4.16
CA TYR A 314 3.98 -21.46 -5.41
C TYR A 314 3.04 -22.66 -5.22
N ASP A 315 3.15 -23.39 -4.11
CA ASP A 315 2.24 -24.50 -3.76
C ASP A 315 0.91 -24.01 -3.17
N GLY A 316 0.73 -22.71 -2.97
CA GLY A 316 -0.44 -22.12 -2.33
C GLY A 316 -0.37 -22.09 -0.80
N SER A 317 0.69 -22.62 -0.18
CA SER A 317 0.94 -22.51 1.26
C SER A 317 1.68 -21.21 1.60
N TRP A 318 1.53 -20.75 2.84
CA TRP A 318 2.23 -19.56 3.33
C TRP A 318 3.56 -19.92 4.00
N SER A 319 4.51 -18.98 3.99
CA SER A 319 5.72 -19.07 4.80
C SER A 319 5.43 -18.84 6.29
N GLY A 320 6.34 -19.27 7.16
CA GLY A 320 6.30 -18.85 8.56
C GLY A 320 6.50 -17.33 8.69
N PRO A 321 6.02 -16.69 9.78
CA PRO A 321 6.27 -15.27 10.06
C PRO A 321 7.76 -14.96 10.17
N GLN A 322 8.22 -13.95 9.44
CA GLN A 322 9.58 -13.41 9.51
C GLN A 322 9.55 -12.00 10.09
N VAL A 323 10.52 -11.69 10.96
CA VAL A 323 10.60 -10.40 11.64
C VAL A 323 11.53 -9.45 10.87
N CYS A 324 11.00 -8.32 10.41
CA CYS A 324 11.76 -7.25 9.77
C CYS A 324 12.46 -6.35 10.79
N SER A 325 11.76 -6.10 11.89
CA SER A 325 12.24 -5.24 12.96
C SER A 325 11.59 -5.59 14.28
N ASP A 326 12.32 -5.40 15.37
CA ASP A 326 11.91 -5.62 16.74
C ASP A 326 12.58 -4.57 17.63
N GLU A 327 11.86 -3.49 17.99
CA GLU A 327 12.42 -2.35 18.72
C GLU A 327 11.51 -1.84 19.84
N TYR A 328 12.12 -1.23 20.87
CA TYR A 328 11.40 -0.61 21.99
C TYR A 328 11.24 0.89 21.77
N CYS A 329 10.02 1.40 22.01
CA CYS A 329 9.71 2.82 21.92
C CYS A 329 10.04 3.53 23.24
N VAL A 330 10.89 4.55 23.20
CA VAL A 330 11.35 5.29 24.39
C VAL A 330 10.50 6.54 24.65
N MET A 331 9.61 6.91 23.73
CA MET A 331 8.84 8.15 23.83
C MET A 331 7.80 8.10 24.95
N LYS A 332 7.83 9.11 25.84
CA LYS A 332 6.99 9.16 27.05
C LYS A 332 5.49 9.17 26.74
N GLU A 333 5.07 9.86 25.68
CA GLU A 333 3.64 10.02 25.37
C GLU A 333 3.02 8.71 24.89
N LEU A 334 3.70 7.95 24.01
CA LEU A 334 3.24 6.63 23.56
C LEU A 334 3.20 5.61 24.70
N ASN A 335 4.18 5.62 25.61
CA ASN A 335 4.25 4.66 26.71
C ASN A 335 3.19 4.90 27.81
N LYS A 336 2.52 6.06 27.82
CA LYS A 336 1.37 6.34 28.72
C LYS A 336 0.05 5.83 28.16
N LEU A 337 -0.02 5.48 26.88
CA LEU A 337 -1.26 5.06 26.23
C LEU A 337 -1.66 3.65 26.63
N ASP A 338 -2.97 3.42 26.69
CA ASP A 338 -3.53 2.08 26.87
C ASP A 338 -3.37 1.23 25.60
N LYS A 339 -3.51 -0.10 25.73
CA LYS A 339 -3.32 -1.09 24.66
C LYS A 339 -4.11 -0.74 23.40
N ASP A 340 -5.37 -0.34 23.52
CA ASP A 340 -6.22 -0.03 22.37
C ASP A 340 -5.92 1.35 21.75
N ALA A 341 -5.51 2.32 22.57
CA ALA A 341 -5.03 3.61 22.10
C ALA A 341 -3.73 3.45 21.29
N ILE A 342 -2.79 2.60 21.72
CA ILE A 342 -1.55 2.28 20.99
C ILE A 342 -1.87 1.67 19.62
N LYS A 343 -2.84 0.73 19.56
CA LYS A 343 -3.25 0.14 18.28
C LYS A 343 -3.76 1.22 17.32
N SER A 344 -4.66 2.09 17.79
CA SER A 344 -5.23 3.17 16.97
C SER A 344 -4.19 4.20 16.51
N ALA A 345 -3.10 4.35 17.28
CA ALA A 345 -1.99 5.25 17.00
C ALA A 345 -0.99 4.69 15.99
N THR A 346 -1.03 3.39 15.69
CA THR A 346 -0.06 2.70 14.84
C THR A 346 -0.52 2.67 13.39
N ASP A 347 0.30 3.14 12.45
CA ASP A 347 0.07 3.07 11.01
C ASP A 347 1.22 2.30 10.33
N THR A 348 0.91 1.54 9.27
CA THR A 348 1.89 0.78 8.50
C THR A 348 1.88 1.16 7.02
N ILE A 349 3.07 1.15 6.43
CA ILE A 349 3.31 1.37 5.01
C ILE A 349 3.93 0.11 4.45
N ALA A 350 3.43 -0.36 3.30
CA ALA A 350 3.97 -1.51 2.59
C ALA A 350 3.78 -1.26 1.10
N VAL A 351 4.87 -0.97 0.38
CA VAL A 351 4.81 -0.49 -1.00
C VAL A 351 5.99 -0.99 -1.83
N LEU A 352 5.69 -1.38 -3.08
CA LEU A 352 6.73 -1.73 -4.04
C LEU A 352 7.41 -0.45 -4.53
N ASP A 353 8.72 -0.37 -4.31
CA ASP A 353 9.58 0.70 -4.78
C ASP A 353 10.19 0.30 -6.13
N SER A 354 9.67 0.90 -7.19
CA SER A 354 10.13 0.64 -8.58
C SER A 354 11.36 1.49 -8.96
N THR A 355 11.80 2.41 -8.10
CA THR A 355 12.97 3.26 -8.38
C THR A 355 14.29 2.49 -8.27
N THR A 356 14.30 1.41 -7.49
CA THR A 356 15.45 0.51 -7.36
C THR A 356 15.47 -0.54 -8.46
N GLN A 357 16.65 -0.90 -8.98
CA GLN A 357 16.84 -2.03 -9.89
C GLN A 357 17.77 -3.06 -9.23
N PRO A 358 17.29 -4.29 -8.92
CA PRO A 358 15.90 -4.78 -9.06
C PRO A 358 14.92 -4.06 -8.10
N PRO A 359 13.60 -4.09 -8.40
CA PRO A 359 12.59 -3.47 -7.54
C PRO A 359 12.63 -4.09 -6.13
N SER A 360 12.46 -3.24 -5.14
CA SER A 360 12.53 -3.61 -3.72
C SER A 360 11.26 -3.18 -3.00
N LEU A 361 10.99 -3.79 -1.86
CA LEU A 361 9.82 -3.49 -1.06
C LEU A 361 10.21 -2.53 0.08
N PHE A 362 9.51 -1.40 0.19
CA PHE A 362 9.63 -0.50 1.32
C PHE A 362 8.53 -0.80 2.34
N ILE A 363 8.92 -0.94 3.60
CA ILE A 363 8.02 -1.13 4.72
C ILE A 363 8.28 -0.07 5.79
N GLY A 364 7.23 0.61 6.21
CA GLY A 364 7.27 1.63 7.24
C GLY A 364 6.34 1.28 8.40
N LEU A 365 6.76 1.60 9.62
CA LEU A 365 5.95 1.54 10.84
C LEU A 365 5.98 2.91 11.50
N ASN A 366 4.83 3.54 11.64
CA ASN A 366 4.66 4.84 12.28
C ASN A 366 3.76 4.68 13.51
N ALA A 367 4.07 5.34 14.62
CA ALA A 367 3.13 5.49 15.73
C ALA A 367 3.15 6.92 16.27
N TYR A 368 1.96 7.44 16.59
CA TYR A 368 1.80 8.81 17.08
C TYR A 368 0.72 8.93 18.16
N ALA A 369 1.08 9.46 19.32
CA ALA A 369 0.15 9.68 20.43
C ALA A 369 -0.70 10.93 20.19
N ARG A 370 -1.99 10.75 19.86
CA ARG A 370 -2.91 11.88 19.67
C ARG A 370 -3.19 12.59 21.01
N PRO A 371 -3.02 13.91 21.12
CA PRO A 371 -3.38 14.64 22.34
C PRO A 371 -4.90 14.69 22.53
N SER A 372 -5.37 14.39 23.75
CA SER A 372 -6.80 14.27 24.10
C SER A 372 -7.62 15.58 24.05
N SER A 373 -6.98 16.74 23.86
CA SER A 373 -7.60 18.06 24.01
C SER A 373 -7.65 18.93 22.73
N HIS A 374 -7.24 18.41 21.56
CA HIS A 374 -7.26 19.18 20.31
C HIS A 374 -8.19 18.56 19.26
N LYS A 375 -8.94 19.42 18.55
CA LYS A 375 -9.68 19.10 17.32
C LYS A 375 -8.75 18.34 16.36
N GLU A 376 -9.33 17.41 15.59
CA GLU A 376 -8.77 16.37 14.69
C GLU A 376 -7.55 16.72 13.79
N ASN A 377 -6.98 17.92 13.83
CA ASN A 377 -6.01 18.42 12.87
C ASN A 377 -4.55 18.47 13.38
N ASP A 378 -4.05 17.37 13.93
CA ASP A 378 -2.61 17.22 14.23
C ASP A 378 -2.01 16.12 13.36
N TYR A 379 -1.65 16.49 12.13
CA TYR A 379 -1.33 15.54 11.05
C TYR A 379 0.17 15.29 10.86
N THR A 380 1.07 15.92 11.61
CA THR A 380 2.52 15.95 11.29
C THR A 380 3.43 15.39 12.38
N GLY A 381 2.87 14.89 13.49
CA GLY A 381 3.63 14.21 14.52
C GLY A 381 3.94 12.76 14.16
N SER A 382 5.17 12.34 14.40
CA SER A 382 5.60 10.94 14.41
C SER A 382 6.50 10.74 15.62
N ASP A 383 5.95 10.12 16.67
CA ASP A 383 6.70 9.87 17.90
C ASP A 383 7.63 8.66 17.72
N PHE A 384 7.21 7.69 16.91
CA PHE A 384 7.99 6.53 16.54
C PHE A 384 7.88 6.31 15.03
N PHE A 385 9.00 6.21 14.34
CA PHE A 385 9.02 5.84 12.93
C PHE A 385 10.18 4.93 12.61
N GLN A 386 9.88 3.87 11.87
CA GLN A 386 10.87 2.95 11.38
C GLN A 386 10.62 2.62 9.93
N ALA A 387 11.68 2.67 9.12
CA ALA A 387 11.61 2.22 7.74
C ALA A 387 12.64 1.13 7.46
N VAL A 388 12.20 0.13 6.71
CA VAL A 388 12.94 -1.07 6.35
C VAL A 388 12.72 -1.34 4.87
N ARG A 389 13.77 -1.77 4.17
CA ARG A 389 13.72 -2.20 2.79
C ARG A 389 13.96 -3.71 2.71
N ILE A 390 13.11 -4.41 1.99
CA ILE A 390 13.27 -5.82 1.65
C ILE A 390 13.71 -5.90 0.20
N HIS A 391 14.88 -6.48 -0.04
CA HIS A 391 15.41 -6.68 -1.39
C HIS A 391 14.77 -7.89 -2.07
N HIS A 392 15.07 -8.07 -3.36
CA HIS A 392 14.53 -9.15 -4.19
C HIS A 392 14.79 -10.56 -3.61
N ASP A 393 15.88 -10.74 -2.89
CA ASP A 393 16.30 -11.98 -2.22
C ASP A 393 15.68 -12.16 -0.81
N PHE A 394 14.72 -11.31 -0.44
CA PHE A 394 14.15 -11.20 0.91
C PHE A 394 15.15 -10.80 2.00
N SER A 395 16.33 -10.27 1.65
CA SER A 395 17.23 -9.68 2.63
C SER A 395 16.67 -8.35 3.15
N VAL A 396 16.79 -8.14 4.46
CA VAL A 396 16.19 -7.02 5.18
C VAL A 396 17.27 -5.97 5.50
N LYS A 397 17.10 -4.75 4.97
CA LYS A 397 17.98 -3.60 5.24
C LYS A 397 17.21 -2.51 5.96
N ARG A 398 17.68 -2.10 7.13
CA ARG A 398 17.11 -0.97 7.89
C ARG A 398 17.54 0.36 7.27
N LEU A 399 16.60 1.29 7.09
CA LEU A 399 16.86 2.61 6.49
C LEU A 399 16.96 3.72 7.55
N ILE A 400 15.95 3.82 8.42
CA ILE A 400 15.88 4.84 9.48
C ILE A 400 15.15 4.27 10.71
N SER A 401 15.54 4.71 11.90
CA SER A 401 14.78 4.56 13.14
C SER A 401 14.71 5.88 13.89
N ARG A 402 13.52 6.20 14.40
CA ARG A 402 13.24 7.36 15.25
C ARG A 402 12.37 6.94 16.43
N GLY A 403 12.67 7.46 17.62
CA GLY A 403 11.93 7.12 18.84
C GLY A 403 12.40 5.82 19.50
N THR A 404 13.56 5.31 19.08
CA THR A 404 14.20 4.08 19.58
C THR A 404 15.27 4.39 20.63
N LEU A 405 15.85 3.36 21.25
CA LEU A 405 16.98 3.54 22.18
C LEU A 405 18.21 4.13 21.50
N VAL A 406 18.43 3.79 20.23
CA VAL A 406 19.48 4.34 19.39
C VAL A 406 18.87 4.67 18.04
N ASP A 407 18.61 5.95 17.81
CA ASP A 407 18.12 6.43 16.52
C ASP A 407 19.25 6.31 15.49
N LEU A 408 18.98 5.58 14.40
CA LEU A 408 19.93 5.29 13.33
C LEU A 408 19.59 6.15 12.11
N ALA A 409 20.55 6.98 11.68
CA ALA A 409 20.52 7.70 10.42
C ALA A 409 21.76 7.34 9.58
N PHE A 410 21.61 6.41 8.63
CA PHE A 410 22.73 5.93 7.80
C PHE A 410 23.07 6.84 6.60
N ASN A 411 22.08 7.59 6.06
CA ASN A 411 22.22 8.40 4.85
C ASN A 411 21.06 9.42 4.72
N ALA A 412 21.37 10.68 4.40
CA ALA A 412 20.39 11.75 4.15
C ALA A 412 19.40 11.41 3.01
N GLU A 413 19.82 10.66 1.99
CA GLU A 413 18.93 10.24 0.89
C GLU A 413 17.87 9.23 1.36
N ASN A 414 18.26 8.28 2.24
CA ASN A 414 17.32 7.30 2.79
C ASN A 414 16.29 7.97 3.70
N GLU A 415 16.73 8.98 4.45
CA GLU A 415 15.85 9.79 5.29
C GLU A 415 14.85 10.58 4.44
N LYS A 416 15.32 11.25 3.38
CA LYS A 416 14.47 11.94 2.41
C LYS A 416 13.42 11.02 1.79
N LEU A 417 13.84 9.83 1.35
CA LEU A 417 12.93 8.82 0.79
C LEU A 417 11.90 8.34 1.83
N ALA A 418 12.34 8.01 3.05
CA ALA A 418 11.46 7.50 4.08
C ALA A 418 10.44 8.55 4.55
N GLN A 419 10.85 9.82 4.63
CA GLN A 419 9.96 10.95 4.91
C GLN A 419 8.96 11.19 3.77
N GLY A 420 9.41 11.10 2.51
CA GLY A 420 8.53 11.22 1.34
C GLY A 420 7.42 10.17 1.33
N TYR A 421 7.74 8.91 1.66
CA TYR A 421 6.75 7.84 1.76
C TYR A 421 5.88 7.93 3.02
N LEU A 422 6.43 8.39 4.15
CA LEU A 422 5.64 8.70 5.35
C LEU A 422 4.56 9.74 5.00
N ALA A 423 4.95 10.84 4.36
CA ALA A 423 4.03 11.87 3.91
C ALA A 423 2.97 11.35 2.94
N LEU A 424 3.38 10.58 1.93
CA LEU A 424 2.47 10.09 0.92
C LEU A 424 1.43 9.10 1.48
N PHE A 425 1.85 8.13 2.29
CA PHE A 425 0.98 7.03 2.72
C PHE A 425 0.29 7.27 4.06
N VAL A 426 0.95 7.91 5.02
CA VAL A 426 0.38 8.11 6.37
C VAL A 426 -0.37 9.43 6.47
N TYR A 427 0.10 10.49 5.81
CA TYR A 427 -0.55 11.81 5.88
C TYR A 427 -1.56 12.01 4.76
N ASN A 428 -1.19 11.74 3.50
CA ASN A 428 -2.09 11.97 2.37
C ASN A 428 -3.06 10.80 2.09
N ASN A 429 -2.65 9.55 2.37
CA ASN A 429 -3.40 8.34 2.00
C ASN A 429 -3.81 7.44 3.20
N LYS A 430 -3.90 7.98 4.43
CA LYS A 430 -4.07 7.22 5.70
C LYS A 430 -5.14 6.12 5.66
N ASN A 431 -6.32 6.44 5.14
CA ASN A 431 -7.49 5.54 5.11
C ASN A 431 -7.79 4.99 3.71
N THR A 432 -6.81 5.06 2.80
CA THR A 432 -6.94 4.63 1.41
C THR A 432 -6.05 3.41 1.14
N PHE A 433 -6.05 2.92 -0.10
CA PHE A 433 -5.22 1.79 -0.49
C PHE A 433 -3.74 2.17 -0.65
N ASN A 434 -2.86 1.24 -0.28
CA ASN A 434 -1.45 1.38 -0.64
C ASN A 434 -1.26 1.05 -2.12
N PHE A 435 -0.23 1.61 -2.77
CA PHE A 435 0.04 1.40 -4.20
C PHE A 435 1.55 1.46 -4.47
N HIS A 436 1.97 1.27 -5.72
CA HIS A 436 3.40 1.35 -6.07
C HIS A 436 3.93 2.75 -5.80
N ALA A 437 5.08 2.83 -5.14
CA ALA A 437 5.69 4.10 -4.84
C ALA A 437 6.04 4.83 -6.16
N PRO A 438 5.46 6.03 -6.41
CA PRO A 438 5.77 6.80 -7.60
C PRO A 438 7.19 7.36 -7.55
N ALA A 439 7.75 7.66 -8.71
CA ALA A 439 8.94 8.49 -8.78
C ALA A 439 8.63 9.87 -8.18
N SER A 440 9.54 10.39 -7.35
CA SER A 440 9.38 11.71 -6.73
C SER A 440 9.52 12.80 -7.78
N GLU A 441 8.48 13.60 -7.98
CA GLU A 441 8.52 14.79 -8.84
C GLU A 441 8.73 16.05 -7.99
N SER A 442 9.94 16.60 -8.06
CA SER A 442 10.27 17.88 -7.45
C SER A 442 10.10 19.03 -8.43
N ILE A 443 9.41 20.08 -8.00
CA ILE A 443 9.25 21.33 -8.72
C ILE A 443 10.16 22.37 -8.06
N LEU A 444 11.02 22.98 -8.87
CA LEU A 444 11.85 24.10 -8.43
C LEU A 444 10.98 25.35 -8.28
N ILE A 445 11.16 26.06 -7.17
CA ILE A 445 10.48 27.32 -6.91
C ILE A 445 11.27 28.45 -7.55
N ASN A 446 10.59 29.29 -8.33
CA ASN A 446 11.23 30.34 -9.12
C ASN A 446 11.52 31.61 -8.32
N GLU A 447 10.72 31.92 -7.30
CA GLU A 447 10.83 33.17 -6.55
C GLU A 447 10.72 32.92 -5.04
N VAL A 448 11.70 33.42 -4.30
CA VAL A 448 11.74 33.43 -2.83
C VAL A 448 12.06 34.86 -2.43
N VAL A 449 11.11 35.52 -1.77
CA VAL A 449 11.25 36.93 -1.38
C VAL A 449 11.63 36.98 0.09
N ALA A 450 12.76 37.60 0.43
CA ALA A 450 13.12 37.79 1.82
C ALA A 450 12.13 38.77 2.49
N SER A 451 11.51 38.34 3.60
CA SER A 451 10.54 39.11 4.38
C SER A 451 11.03 39.30 5.83
N PRO A 452 12.25 39.79 6.09
CA PRO A 452 12.75 39.90 7.45
C PRO A 452 11.91 40.89 8.28
N PRO A 453 11.50 40.54 9.51
CA PRO A 453 10.92 41.54 10.42
C PRO A 453 11.96 42.58 10.82
N ASN A 454 11.50 43.78 11.21
CA ASN A 454 12.34 44.92 11.60
C ASN A 454 13.54 44.52 12.47
N SER A 455 14.75 44.94 12.08
CA SER A 455 16.04 44.55 12.66
C SER A 455 16.26 44.92 14.15
N GLU A 456 15.34 45.69 14.74
CA GLU A 456 15.43 46.15 16.13
C GLU A 456 14.78 45.21 17.16
N GLN A 457 14.09 44.15 16.74
CA GLN A 457 13.48 43.20 17.67
C GLN A 457 14.50 42.19 18.19
N SER A 458 14.94 42.37 19.44
CA SER A 458 15.89 41.48 20.13
C SER A 458 15.46 40.00 20.16
N ASN A 459 14.15 39.73 20.07
CA ASN A 459 13.60 38.37 20.05
C ASN A 459 13.92 37.61 18.75
N TRP A 460 14.07 38.31 17.62
CA TRP A 460 14.40 37.73 16.31
C TRP A 460 15.89 37.83 15.98
N ASN A 461 16.56 38.83 16.55
CA ASN A 461 17.96 39.15 16.31
C ASN A 461 18.73 39.27 17.64
N PHE A 462 18.81 38.17 18.37
CA PHE A 462 19.56 38.13 19.62
C PHE A 462 21.07 38.27 19.34
N GLU A 463 21.73 39.21 20.04
CA GLU A 463 23.16 39.52 19.87
C GLU A 463 23.59 39.86 18.43
N ASN A 464 22.70 40.42 17.60
CA ASN A 464 22.98 40.71 16.18
C ASN A 464 23.33 39.48 15.32
N LYS A 465 22.98 38.27 15.77
CA LYS A 465 23.31 37.00 15.10
C LYS A 465 22.38 36.65 13.93
N GLN A 466 21.36 37.46 13.65
CA GLN A 466 20.49 37.26 12.47
C GLN A 466 21.28 37.29 11.16
N GLY A 467 22.38 38.08 11.10
CA GLY A 467 23.27 38.14 9.93
C GLY A 467 23.99 36.82 9.63
N PHE A 468 24.14 35.95 10.63
CA PHE A 468 24.91 34.70 10.49
C PHE A 468 24.10 33.61 9.77
N ILE A 469 22.77 33.78 9.68
CA ILE A 469 21.88 32.85 8.99
C ILE A 469 21.92 33.14 7.49
N ARG A 470 22.14 32.14 6.64
CA ARG A 470 22.14 32.35 5.18
C ARG A 470 20.73 32.61 4.66
N THR A 471 20.53 33.60 3.78
CA THR A 471 19.21 33.84 3.16
C THR A 471 18.87 32.70 2.19
N LEU A 472 17.63 32.19 2.24
CA LEU A 472 17.15 31.08 1.40
C LEU A 472 17.16 31.46 -0.09
N ARG A 473 17.69 30.56 -0.92
CA ARG A 473 17.77 30.73 -2.38
C ARG A 473 16.75 29.85 -3.11
N ALA A 474 16.05 30.45 -4.06
CA ALA A 474 15.15 29.78 -4.98
C ALA A 474 15.86 28.62 -5.73
N GLY A 475 15.18 27.48 -5.87
CA GLY A 475 15.66 26.32 -6.63
C GLY A 475 16.82 25.51 -6.03
N ARG A 476 17.44 25.95 -4.92
CA ARG A 476 18.50 25.21 -4.22
C ARG A 476 18.13 24.87 -2.79
N ASP A 477 17.73 25.87 -2.01
CA ASP A 477 17.46 25.71 -0.59
C ASP A 477 15.99 25.35 -0.31
N ILE A 478 15.11 25.59 -1.28
CA ILE A 478 13.69 25.27 -1.19
C ILE A 478 13.26 24.46 -2.40
N VAL A 479 12.72 23.27 -2.15
CA VAL A 479 12.24 22.34 -3.18
C VAL A 479 10.85 21.85 -2.80
N TYR A 480 9.89 21.97 -3.72
CA TYR A 480 8.55 21.45 -3.50
C TYR A 480 8.40 20.08 -4.17
N ASN A 481 8.10 19.04 -3.40
CA ASN A 481 7.76 17.72 -3.93
C ASN A 481 6.25 17.64 -4.18
N ALA A 482 5.86 17.64 -5.46
CA ALA A 482 4.45 17.61 -5.86
C ALA A 482 3.77 16.27 -5.54
N THR A 483 4.54 15.19 -5.53
CA THR A 483 4.06 13.83 -5.30
C THR A 483 3.67 13.61 -3.83
N SER A 484 4.50 14.05 -2.88
CA SER A 484 4.24 13.90 -1.44
C SER A 484 3.58 15.13 -0.80
N SER A 485 3.40 16.23 -1.55
CA SER A 485 2.98 17.53 -1.04
C SER A 485 3.85 18.02 0.13
N VAL A 486 5.17 17.81 0.02
CA VAL A 486 6.15 18.23 1.02
C VAL A 486 6.99 19.37 0.47
N LEU A 487 7.16 20.42 1.26
CA LEU A 487 8.09 21.50 1.00
C LEU A 487 9.37 21.26 1.81
N GLU A 488 10.45 20.94 1.10
CA GLU A 488 11.78 20.74 1.68
C GLU A 488 12.49 22.09 1.81
N VAL A 489 12.92 22.44 3.02
CA VAL A 489 13.65 23.67 3.33
C VAL A 489 14.99 23.31 3.93
N THR A 490 16.06 23.75 3.27
CA THR A 490 17.45 23.57 3.70
C THR A 490 17.99 24.90 4.21
N SER A 491 18.12 25.02 5.53
CA SER A 491 18.72 26.20 6.17
C SER A 491 20.20 25.95 6.44
N THR A 492 21.05 26.94 6.16
CA THR A 492 22.49 26.90 6.45
C THR A 492 22.95 28.19 7.13
N LEU A 493 24.15 28.16 7.70
CA LEU A 493 24.82 29.29 8.33
C LEU A 493 25.90 29.85 7.38
N ASP A 494 26.00 31.18 7.30
CA ASP A 494 27.10 31.89 6.63
C ASP A 494 28.32 32.04 7.57
N GLU A 495 28.09 32.20 8.87
CA GLU A 495 29.13 32.34 9.89
C GLU A 495 28.98 31.32 11.02
N GLN A 496 30.10 30.97 11.67
CA GLN A 496 30.11 30.03 12.78
C GLN A 496 29.44 30.60 14.04
N LEU A 497 28.54 29.83 14.65
CA LEU A 497 28.06 30.09 16.00
C LEU A 497 28.99 29.41 17.00
N VAL A 498 29.88 30.20 17.59
CA VAL A 498 30.86 29.76 18.60
C VAL A 498 30.18 29.42 19.93
N GLY A 499 30.76 28.49 20.67
CA GLY A 499 30.31 28.14 22.00
C GLY A 499 30.49 29.30 22.97
N HIS A 500 29.61 29.38 23.95
CA HIS A 500 29.65 30.43 24.96
C HIS A 500 29.43 29.80 26.34
N ARG A 501 30.40 29.98 27.23
CA ARG A 501 30.31 29.57 28.64
C ARG A 501 30.26 30.83 29.48
N SER A 502 29.41 30.84 30.49
CA SER A 502 29.37 31.94 31.45
C SER A 502 29.27 31.45 32.88
N ILE A 503 29.98 32.14 33.76
CA ILE A 503 30.04 31.90 35.19
C ILE A 503 29.49 33.14 35.87
N ALA A 504 28.43 32.99 36.66
CA ALA A 504 27.82 34.07 37.40
C ALA A 504 27.92 33.80 38.90
N PHE A 505 28.59 34.68 39.63
CA PHE A 505 28.65 34.70 41.08
C PHE A 505 27.72 35.77 41.62
N LYS A 506 26.94 35.39 42.63
CA LYS A 506 26.18 36.33 43.46
C LYS A 506 26.54 36.09 44.91
N ALA A 507 27.00 37.13 45.59
CA ALA A 507 27.36 37.06 47.00
C ALA A 507 27.01 38.38 47.67
N SER A 508 26.64 38.32 48.95
CA SER A 508 26.38 39.50 49.76
C SER A 508 27.12 39.41 51.09
N ASN A 509 27.47 40.56 51.64
CA ASN A 509 27.94 40.71 53.01
C ASN A 509 27.08 41.76 53.71
N ASN A 510 27.36 42.06 54.98
CA ASN A 510 26.48 42.92 55.81
C ASN A 510 26.16 44.29 55.19
N ASN A 511 27.02 44.85 54.32
CA ASN A 511 26.86 46.20 53.79
C ASN A 511 26.97 46.32 52.26
N SER A 512 27.27 45.24 51.54
CA SER A 512 27.58 45.27 50.09
C SER A 512 27.14 43.99 49.37
N GLU A 513 26.76 44.11 48.09
CA GLU A 513 26.46 42.97 47.22
C GLU A 513 27.43 42.95 46.03
N LEU A 514 27.88 41.74 45.67
CA LEU A 514 28.72 41.43 44.53
C LEU A 514 27.91 40.61 43.53
N THR A 515 27.86 41.07 42.29
CA THR A 515 27.47 40.27 41.12
C THR A 515 28.64 40.27 40.14
N LEU A 516 29.21 39.10 39.87
CA LEU A 516 30.30 38.93 38.92
C LEU A 516 29.87 37.94 37.84
N GLU A 517 29.74 38.40 36.61
CA GLU A 517 29.45 37.59 35.42
C GLU A 517 30.68 37.55 34.53
N LEU A 518 31.19 36.36 34.26
CA LEU A 518 32.35 36.11 33.40
C LEU A 518 31.89 35.29 32.20
N CYS A 519 32.03 35.82 30.99
CA CYS A 519 31.60 35.18 29.75
C CYS A 519 32.80 34.90 28.84
N LEU A 520 32.90 33.68 28.30
CA LEU A 520 34.00 33.25 27.46
C LEU A 520 33.47 32.54 26.21
N GLN A 521 34.05 32.87 25.05
CA GLN A 521 33.71 32.26 23.76
C GLN A 521 34.70 31.14 23.41
N TRP A 522 34.20 30.05 22.83
CA TRP A 522 34.96 28.85 22.46
C TRP A 522 34.75 28.47 20.98
N PRO A 523 35.80 28.18 20.20
CA PRO A 523 37.20 28.04 20.60
C PRO A 523 37.89 29.39 20.90
N THR A 524 38.88 29.38 21.79
CA THR A 524 39.67 30.55 22.17
C THR A 524 40.70 30.87 21.09
N ASN A 525 40.90 32.15 20.78
CA ASN A 525 41.76 32.60 19.66
C ASN A 525 43.27 32.62 19.98
N GLY A 526 43.74 32.02 21.07
CA GLY A 526 45.14 32.10 21.51
C GLY A 526 45.73 30.77 21.98
N ASP A 527 46.98 30.51 21.58
CA ASP A 527 47.85 29.45 22.12
C ASP A 527 48.47 29.83 23.50
N ASP A 528 48.33 31.09 23.90
CA ASP A 528 48.77 31.60 25.20
C ASP A 528 47.61 31.45 26.19
N GLY A 529 47.85 30.86 27.37
CA GLY A 529 46.83 30.40 28.33
C GLY A 529 45.83 31.44 28.92
N LYS A 530 45.70 32.64 28.34
CA LYS A 530 44.73 33.68 28.70
C LYS A 530 43.70 33.87 27.59
N SER A 531 42.47 34.20 27.97
CA SER A 531 41.34 34.31 27.06
C SER A 531 40.61 35.63 27.28
N GLU A 532 40.27 36.32 26.19
CA GLU A 532 39.51 37.56 26.22
C GLU A 532 38.05 37.30 26.69
N LEU A 533 37.58 38.09 27.63
CA LEU A 533 36.23 38.08 28.14
C LEU A 533 35.25 38.68 27.13
N ALA A 534 34.20 37.93 26.83
CA ALA A 534 33.19 38.28 25.85
C ALA A 534 32.21 39.35 26.37
N ASN A 535 31.40 39.88 25.44
CA ASN A 535 30.33 40.82 25.75
C ASN A 535 29.28 40.18 26.68
N GLY A 536 28.91 40.87 27.76
CA GLY A 536 28.10 40.31 28.86
C GLY A 536 28.88 40.00 30.13
N SER A 537 30.21 40.05 30.09
CA SER A 537 31.03 39.99 31.32
C SER A 537 30.88 41.29 32.11
N LEU A 538 30.43 41.20 33.35
CA LEU A 538 30.05 42.34 34.18
C LEU A 538 30.53 42.14 35.63
N LEU A 539 31.11 43.18 36.20
CA LEU A 539 31.30 43.28 37.64
C LEU A 539 30.39 44.38 38.18
N ARG A 540 29.44 44.01 39.05
CA ARG A 540 28.60 44.95 39.79
C ARG A 540 28.86 44.82 41.29
N LEU A 541 29.19 45.94 41.92
CA LEU A 541 29.40 46.08 43.36
C LEU A 541 28.51 47.20 43.89
N THR A 542 27.53 46.86 44.71
CA THR A 542 26.63 47.83 45.35
C THR A 542 26.97 47.94 46.84
N SER A 543 26.92 49.16 47.40
CA SER A 543 27.16 49.36 48.83
C SER A 543 26.30 50.47 49.39
N SER A 544 25.99 50.37 50.69
CA SER A 544 25.24 51.39 51.43
C SER A 544 26.10 52.60 51.80
N SER A 545 27.43 52.45 51.85
CA SER A 545 28.42 53.50 52.09
C SER A 545 29.24 53.77 50.81
N GLY A 546 29.56 55.03 50.52
CA GLY A 546 30.40 55.41 49.37
C GLY A 546 31.77 54.72 49.37
N LEU A 547 32.30 54.43 48.19
CA LEU A 547 33.46 53.57 47.95
C LEU A 547 34.83 54.26 48.21
N PRO A 548 35.88 53.51 48.59
CA PRO A 548 37.16 54.07 49.05
C PRO A 548 38.21 54.47 47.97
N CYS A 549 38.25 53.88 46.76
CA CYS A 549 39.28 54.19 45.73
C CYS A 549 38.99 53.56 44.35
N ASN A 550 39.68 53.97 43.27
CA ASN A 550 39.33 53.61 41.87
C ASN A 550 39.94 52.29 41.34
N TRP A 551 40.95 51.72 41.99
CA TRP A 551 41.66 50.54 41.48
C TRP A 551 41.32 49.30 42.31
N THR A 552 41.02 48.18 41.66
CA THR A 552 40.71 46.91 42.37
C THR A 552 41.29 45.67 41.73
N SER A 553 41.66 44.69 42.55
CA SER A 553 41.95 43.33 42.09
C SER A 553 41.01 42.31 42.74
N LEU A 554 40.71 41.24 42.00
CA LEU A 554 39.81 40.17 42.43
C LEU A 554 40.60 38.90 42.65
N ALA A 555 40.56 38.39 43.88
CA ALA A 555 41.08 37.06 44.22
C ALA A 555 39.93 36.10 44.48
N ILE A 556 40.03 34.87 43.96
CA ILE A 556 39.04 33.81 44.19
C ILE A 556 39.71 32.57 44.77
N THR A 557 39.14 32.03 45.84
CA THR A 557 39.64 30.83 46.50
C THR A 557 38.55 29.77 46.59
N CYS A 558 38.82 28.58 46.06
CA CYS A 558 37.90 27.44 46.17
C CYS A 558 37.98 26.85 47.59
N ARG A 559 36.85 26.75 48.31
CA ARG A 559 36.86 26.22 49.69
C ARG A 559 37.17 24.72 49.76
N LYS A 560 36.88 23.96 48.71
CA LYS A 560 37.08 22.49 48.70
C LYS A 560 38.53 22.10 48.42
N THR A 561 39.18 22.73 47.44
CA THR A 561 40.56 22.40 47.04
C THR A 561 41.60 23.28 47.71
N GLY A 562 41.20 24.44 48.26
CA GLY A 562 42.10 25.45 48.80
C GLY A 562 42.87 26.23 47.73
N LEU A 563 42.62 25.96 46.44
CA LEU A 563 43.30 26.62 45.33
C LEU A 563 42.82 28.07 45.22
N SER A 564 43.78 29.01 45.19
CA SER A 564 43.52 30.45 45.20
C SER A 564 44.16 31.11 43.99
N TYR A 565 43.36 31.83 43.21
CA TYR A 565 43.83 32.68 42.13
C TYR A 565 43.90 34.11 42.65
N SER A 566 45.12 34.66 42.72
CA SER A 566 45.38 36.00 43.28
C SER A 566 44.95 37.15 42.38
N SER A 567 44.74 36.92 41.08
CA SER A 567 44.20 37.90 40.14
C SER A 567 43.38 37.19 39.07
N LEU A 568 42.06 37.33 39.17
CA LEU A 568 41.11 36.65 38.30
C LEU A 568 40.96 37.31 36.92
N ILE A 569 41.19 38.62 36.82
CA ILE A 569 40.97 39.42 35.61
C ILE A 569 42.19 40.28 35.34
N PHE A 570 42.60 40.38 34.08
CA PHE A 570 43.78 41.09 33.60
C PHE A 570 43.42 42.15 32.55
N ASP A 571 44.17 43.26 32.53
CA ASP A 571 43.96 44.36 31.60
C ASP A 571 44.56 44.14 30.21
N ASN A 572 45.60 43.31 30.11
CA ASN A 572 46.30 43.03 28.86
C ASN A 572 46.74 41.56 28.80
N ASP A 573 46.85 41.02 27.60
CA ASP A 573 47.18 39.62 27.31
C ASP A 573 48.62 39.25 27.78
N SER A 574 49.54 40.22 27.72
CA SER A 574 50.98 40.02 28.00
C SER A 574 51.39 40.09 29.48
N ALA A 575 50.46 40.12 30.43
CA ALA A 575 50.79 40.28 31.85
C ALA A 575 51.34 38.97 32.46
N THR A 576 52.51 39.01 33.10
CA THR A 576 53.16 37.83 33.73
C THR A 576 52.56 37.48 35.10
N ASP A 577 52.51 36.17 35.42
CA ASP A 577 51.83 35.53 36.58
C ASP A 577 52.17 36.04 38.00
N THR A 578 53.20 36.85 38.19
CA THR A 578 53.78 37.06 39.52
C THR A 578 53.33 38.34 40.24
N SER A 579 52.51 39.20 39.65
CA SER A 579 52.05 40.45 40.28
C SER A 579 50.55 40.67 40.18
N VAL A 580 49.91 40.98 41.31
CA VAL A 580 48.51 41.39 41.38
C VAL A 580 48.32 42.67 40.55
N GLN A 581 47.51 42.60 39.49
CA GLN A 581 47.24 43.72 38.58
C GLN A 581 45.85 44.28 38.89
N PRO A 582 45.75 45.47 39.51
CA PRO A 582 44.47 46.08 39.74
C PRO A 582 43.91 46.70 38.45
N ILE A 583 42.59 46.68 38.33
CA ILE A 583 41.81 47.19 37.20
C ILE A 583 41.23 48.54 37.60
N ASP A 584 41.29 49.54 36.72
CA ASP A 584 40.67 50.85 36.92
C ASP A 584 39.14 50.73 36.76
N LEU A 585 38.41 50.84 37.87
CA LEU A 585 36.95 50.84 37.92
C LEU A 585 36.46 52.27 38.17
N LYS A 586 36.09 52.97 37.09
CA LYS A 586 35.47 54.30 37.23
C LYS A 586 34.06 54.17 37.81
N PRO A 587 33.72 54.91 38.88
CA PRO A 587 32.42 54.78 39.54
C PRO A 587 31.26 55.31 38.69
N VAL A 588 30.13 54.59 38.73
CA VAL A 588 28.86 54.99 38.10
C VAL A 588 27.78 55.06 39.19
N GLY A 589 27.65 56.21 39.86
CA GLY A 589 26.61 56.44 40.89
C GLY A 589 26.95 55.87 42.27
N ARG A 590 25.97 55.25 42.97
CA ARG A 590 26.13 54.64 44.32
C ARG A 590 26.70 53.20 44.30
N GLY A 591 27.30 52.78 43.18
CA GLY A 591 27.92 51.47 43.02
C GLY A 591 28.94 51.46 41.87
N TRP A 592 29.66 50.36 41.73
CA TRP A 592 30.46 50.08 40.53
C TRP A 592 29.68 49.13 39.63
N GLU A 593 29.57 49.50 38.37
CA GLU A 593 29.11 48.60 37.31
C GLU A 593 30.10 48.75 36.17
N VAL A 594 30.94 47.74 35.99
CA VAL A 594 32.01 47.75 34.99
C VAL A 594 31.81 46.59 34.03
N GLN A 595 31.76 46.93 32.75
CA GLN A 595 31.77 45.98 31.66
C GLN A 595 33.20 45.46 31.51
N LEU A 596 33.37 44.14 31.64
CA LEU A 596 34.66 43.46 31.57
C LEU A 596 35.01 43.01 30.15
N LYS A 597 34.22 43.41 29.15
CA LYS A 597 34.48 43.13 27.74
C LYS A 597 35.86 43.68 27.33
N GLY A 598 36.71 42.84 26.74
CA GLY A 598 38.07 43.20 26.33
C GLY A 598 39.14 43.07 27.42
N LYS A 599 38.77 42.59 28.62
CA LYS A 599 39.70 42.14 29.66
C LYS A 599 39.99 40.65 29.51
N TYR A 600 41.06 40.15 30.11
CA TYR A 600 41.51 38.76 29.95
C TYR A 600 41.33 37.97 31.26
N ILE A 601 41.04 36.68 31.15
CA ILE A 601 41.03 35.72 32.26
C ILE A 601 41.95 34.54 31.90
N GLU A 602 42.61 33.97 32.89
CA GLU A 602 43.37 32.72 32.69
C GLU A 602 42.40 31.57 32.35
N TYR A 603 42.65 30.90 31.24
CA TYR A 603 41.77 29.86 30.71
C TYR A 603 41.63 28.69 31.68
N ASP A 604 42.73 28.28 32.31
CA ASP A 604 42.75 27.21 33.31
C ASP A 604 41.97 27.61 34.57
N ALA A 605 42.04 28.87 35.00
CA ALA A 605 41.24 29.37 36.12
C ALA A 605 39.75 29.35 35.80
N PHE A 606 39.35 29.80 34.61
CA PHE A 606 37.96 29.77 34.17
C PHE A 606 37.42 28.33 34.06
N ASN A 607 38.17 27.44 33.42
CA ASN A 607 37.79 26.02 33.30
C ASN A 607 37.74 25.32 34.65
N PHE A 608 38.70 25.57 35.54
CA PHE A 608 38.72 25.00 36.89
C PHE A 608 37.43 25.34 37.63
N ILE A 609 36.98 26.59 37.58
CA ILE A 609 35.72 27.02 38.20
C ILE A 609 34.52 26.38 37.50
N PHE A 610 34.55 26.29 36.16
CA PHE A 610 33.48 25.70 35.37
C PHE A 610 33.32 24.18 35.61
N GLU A 611 34.40 23.46 35.88
CA GLU A 611 34.39 22.03 36.19
C GLU A 611 34.07 21.75 37.67
N ASN A 612 34.48 22.64 38.59
CA ASN A 612 34.26 22.50 40.04
C ASN A 612 33.02 23.27 40.51
N SER A 613 31.88 22.82 40.02
CA SER A 613 30.62 23.53 40.19
C SER A 613 30.06 23.42 41.62
N ASN A 614 30.20 22.27 42.28
CA ASN A 614 29.60 21.98 43.61
C ASN A 614 30.38 22.53 44.82
N THR A 615 30.96 23.73 44.71
CA THR A 615 31.75 24.32 45.81
C THR A 615 31.46 25.80 45.99
N ASP A 616 31.47 26.25 47.23
CA ASP A 616 31.46 27.69 47.51
C ASP A 616 32.85 28.29 47.32
N TYR A 617 32.86 29.51 46.85
CA TYR A 617 34.07 30.27 46.62
C TYR A 617 34.14 31.44 47.61
N ARG A 618 35.34 31.69 48.11
CA ARG A 618 35.66 32.94 48.79
C ARG A 618 36.15 33.93 47.74
N ILE A 619 35.42 35.02 47.54
CA ILE A 619 35.83 36.10 46.65
C ILE A 619 36.31 37.27 47.52
N THR A 620 37.53 37.73 47.29
CA THR A 620 38.09 38.91 47.95
C THR A 620 38.33 40.02 46.93
N VAL A 621 37.69 41.16 47.16
CA VAL A 621 37.91 42.38 46.39
C VAL A 621 38.94 43.21 47.14
N HIS A 622 40.11 43.36 46.53
CA HIS A 622 41.20 44.16 47.03
C HIS A 622 41.13 45.57 46.45
N PHE A 623 41.30 46.57 47.30
CA PHE A 623 41.26 47.98 46.92
C PHE A 623 42.65 48.59 46.93
N HIS A 624 42.96 49.37 45.88
CA HIS A 624 44.27 49.99 45.66
C HIS A 624 44.09 51.50 45.42
N VAL A 625 44.99 52.32 45.96
CA VAL A 625 44.95 53.78 45.79
C VAL A 625 45.58 54.19 44.46
N GLN A 626 46.68 53.55 44.07
CA GLN A 626 47.32 53.64 42.75
C GLN A 626 47.60 52.23 42.18
N GLN A 627 47.79 52.14 40.86
CA GLN A 627 48.00 50.86 40.15
C GLN A 627 49.16 50.00 40.69
N SER A 628 50.17 50.63 41.30
CA SER A 628 51.37 49.98 41.83
C SER A 628 51.39 49.82 43.37
N ASP A 629 50.34 50.23 44.08
CA ASP A 629 50.30 50.17 45.55
C ASP A 629 49.93 48.77 46.07
N PRO A 630 50.56 48.29 47.16
CA PRO A 630 50.11 47.08 47.85
C PRO A 630 48.67 47.28 48.37
N ALA A 631 47.85 46.22 48.29
CA ALA A 631 46.45 46.27 48.69
C ALA A 631 46.29 46.69 50.16
N ASP A 632 45.38 47.62 50.44
CA ASP A 632 45.03 47.96 51.83
C ASP A 632 44.14 46.85 52.42
N HIS A 633 44.78 45.92 53.14
CA HIS A 633 44.09 44.77 53.74
C HIS A 633 42.95 45.13 54.70
N ARG A 634 42.93 46.35 55.26
CA ARG A 634 41.86 46.81 56.18
C ARG A 634 40.59 47.24 55.47
N SER A 635 40.67 47.47 54.17
CA SER A 635 39.57 47.98 53.34
C SER A 635 38.98 46.92 52.39
N ASN A 636 39.56 45.71 52.35
CA ASN A 636 39.12 44.61 51.48
C ASN A 636 37.69 44.16 51.78
N TRP A 637 36.94 43.86 50.73
CA TRP A 637 35.63 43.22 50.86
C TRP A 637 35.76 41.72 50.65
N VAL A 638 35.35 40.96 51.65
CA VAL A 638 35.38 39.50 51.62
C VAL A 638 33.94 38.99 51.52
N PHE A 639 33.73 38.09 50.57
CA PHE A 639 32.49 37.37 50.36
C PHE A 639 32.77 35.88 50.59
N GLU A 640 32.33 35.34 51.73
CA GLU A 640 32.70 33.99 52.18
C GLU A 640 31.89 32.88 51.49
N ASP A 641 30.66 33.16 51.06
CA ASP A 641 29.70 32.17 50.55
C ASP A 641 29.25 32.50 49.12
N ALA A 642 30.20 32.74 48.19
CA ALA A 642 29.87 33.00 46.80
C ALA A 642 29.60 31.68 46.06
N SER A 643 28.34 31.45 45.69
CA SER A 643 27.96 30.33 44.82
C SER A 643 28.14 30.69 43.35
N ALA A 644 28.69 29.76 42.57
CA ALA A 644 28.82 29.90 41.12
C ALA A 644 27.58 29.29 40.44
N THR A 645 26.95 30.04 39.55
CA THR A 645 25.96 29.52 38.60
C THR A 645 26.60 29.46 37.22
N LEU A 646 26.58 28.28 36.63
CA LEU A 646 27.35 27.97 35.43
C LEU A 646 26.40 27.73 34.26
N TYR A 647 26.59 28.49 33.19
CA TYR A 647 25.75 28.40 32.00
C TYR A 647 26.59 28.00 30.79
N ALA A 648 26.09 27.00 30.06
CA ALA A 648 26.57 26.67 28.73
C ALA A 648 25.51 27.04 27.70
N ARG A 649 25.88 27.88 26.73
CA ARG A 649 25.00 28.24 25.63
C ARG A 649 24.91 27.12 24.62
N HIS A 650 23.68 26.81 24.27
CA HIS A 650 23.35 25.79 23.30
C HIS A 650 22.57 26.40 22.15
N TYR A 651 22.83 25.87 20.96
CA TYR A 651 22.22 26.27 19.71
C TYR A 651 21.40 25.11 19.16
N LYS A 652 20.19 25.41 18.69
CA LYS A 652 19.32 24.47 17.99
C LYS A 652 18.85 25.09 16.67
N PRO A 653 19.27 24.55 15.51
CA PRO A 653 18.68 24.92 14.24
C PRO A 653 17.19 24.64 14.23
N VAL A 654 16.39 25.57 13.72
CA VAL A 654 14.93 25.47 13.68
C VAL A 654 14.38 26.05 12.38
N VAL A 655 13.34 25.39 11.86
CA VAL A 655 12.46 25.94 10.83
C VAL A 655 11.06 26.04 11.43
N ILE A 656 10.43 27.18 11.23
CA ILE A 656 9.25 27.64 11.95
C ILE A 656 8.20 28.08 10.94
N ILE A 657 6.96 27.64 11.18
CA ILE A 657 5.77 28.06 10.43
C ILE A 657 4.87 28.90 11.35
N PRO A 658 4.45 30.11 10.93
CA PRO A 658 3.47 30.89 11.68
C PRO A 658 2.10 30.20 11.63
N ARG A 659 1.40 30.17 12.77
CA ARG A 659 0.08 29.53 12.87
C ARG A 659 -1.05 30.40 12.33
N ASN A 660 -0.86 31.72 12.23
CA ASN A 660 -1.86 32.68 11.78
C ASN A 660 -1.39 33.35 10.49
N ASP A 661 -2.18 33.21 9.44
CA ASP A 661 -1.89 33.75 8.11
C ASP A 661 -1.91 35.29 8.08
N ALA A 662 -2.72 35.93 8.94
CA ALA A 662 -2.78 37.38 9.04
C ALA A 662 -1.58 37.99 9.80
N GLN A 663 -0.90 37.21 10.64
CA GLN A 663 0.24 37.66 11.44
C GLN A 663 1.46 36.76 11.19
N THR A 664 2.02 36.86 9.99
CA THR A 664 3.17 36.07 9.51
C THR A 664 4.46 36.36 10.30
N HIS A 665 4.59 37.55 10.90
CA HIS A 665 5.72 37.97 11.72
C HIS A 665 5.29 38.27 13.17
N PRO A 666 5.15 37.27 14.05
CA PRO A 666 4.83 37.50 15.46
C PRO A 666 5.97 38.24 16.18
N SER A 667 5.63 39.24 16.99
CA SER A 667 6.61 40.02 17.79
C SER A 667 7.33 39.18 18.86
N ASN A 668 6.63 38.20 19.43
CA ASN A 668 7.18 37.22 20.38
C ASN A 668 6.90 35.81 19.86
N ILE A 669 7.94 35.04 19.56
CA ILE A 669 7.78 33.70 19.00
C ILE A 669 7.56 32.68 20.13
N HIS A 670 6.37 32.09 20.19
CA HIS A 670 6.00 31.08 21.20
C HIS A 670 5.10 29.98 20.62
N ARG A 671 4.92 28.87 21.35
CA ARG A 671 4.17 27.69 20.88
C ARG A 671 2.75 28.00 20.38
N GLY A 672 2.07 28.98 20.98
CA GLY A 672 0.71 29.38 20.58
C GLY A 672 0.57 30.05 19.21
N ASN A 673 1.62 30.72 18.70
CA ASN A 673 1.54 31.47 17.43
C ASN A 673 2.45 30.90 16.33
N SER A 674 3.30 29.94 16.66
CA SER A 674 4.26 29.37 15.71
C SER A 674 4.57 27.92 16.03
N TYR A 675 4.81 27.15 14.98
CA TYR A 675 5.10 25.72 15.02
C TYR A 675 6.54 25.47 14.55
N ILE A 676 7.31 24.65 15.28
CA ILE A 676 8.65 24.24 14.87
C ILE A 676 8.51 22.91 14.13
N VAL A 677 8.95 22.86 12.88
CA VAL A 677 8.77 21.73 11.98
C VAL A 677 9.58 20.53 12.47
N GLY A 678 8.93 19.38 12.60
CA GLY A 678 9.58 18.11 12.96
C GLY A 678 9.92 17.94 14.45
N GLU A 679 9.55 18.90 15.30
CA GLU A 679 9.80 18.85 16.75
C GLU A 679 8.52 18.57 17.54
N PRO A 680 8.61 17.85 18.68
CA PRO A 680 7.45 17.53 19.50
C PRO A 680 6.84 18.81 20.09
N LYS A 681 5.54 18.73 20.41
CA LYS A 681 4.80 19.85 21.03
C LYS A 681 5.10 19.98 22.55
N THR A 682 6.35 19.79 22.96
CA THR A 682 6.80 20.02 24.33
C THR A 682 7.19 21.49 24.54
N SER A 683 7.65 21.84 25.74
CA SER A 683 8.24 23.16 25.97
C SER A 683 9.45 23.34 25.04
N ARG A 684 9.59 24.51 24.41
CA ARG A 684 10.78 24.80 23.57
C ARG A 684 12.10 24.75 24.36
N ARG A 685 12.03 24.81 25.68
CA ARG A 685 13.16 24.63 26.60
C ARG A 685 13.63 23.16 26.65
N GLU A 686 12.74 22.22 26.39
CA GLU A 686 12.97 20.77 26.50
C GLU A 686 13.34 20.13 25.16
N LEU A 687 13.63 20.92 24.12
CA LEU A 687 14.01 20.39 22.80
C LEU A 687 15.37 19.69 22.87
N ASN A 688 15.45 18.48 22.32
CA ASN A 688 16.67 17.67 22.29
C ASN A 688 17.53 17.98 21.05
N GLY A 689 18.76 17.44 21.02
CA GLY A 689 19.66 17.57 19.87
C GLY A 689 20.23 18.98 19.70
N THR A 690 20.79 19.52 20.78
CA THR A 690 21.38 20.86 20.79
C THR A 690 22.89 20.78 20.74
N SER A 691 23.52 21.77 20.12
CA SER A 691 24.96 21.81 19.91
C SER A 691 25.57 22.99 20.65
N LEU A 692 26.75 22.78 21.22
CA LEU A 692 27.53 23.86 21.86
C LEU A 692 28.13 24.82 20.84
N SER A 693 28.33 24.37 19.60
CA SER A 693 28.74 25.22 18.48
C SER A 693 28.11 24.71 17.18
N LEU A 694 27.90 25.60 16.22
CA LEU A 694 27.43 25.24 14.88
C LEU A 694 28.40 25.82 13.84
N PRO A 695 29.14 24.98 13.09
CA PRO A 695 30.01 25.45 12.03
C PRO A 695 29.20 25.93 10.81
N PRO A 696 29.80 26.75 9.92
CA PRO A 696 29.15 27.20 8.70
C PRO A 696 28.88 26.02 7.76
N ASP A 697 27.95 26.22 6.82
CA ASP A 697 27.61 25.28 5.74
C ASP A 697 27.03 23.91 6.14
N ILE A 698 26.87 23.57 7.43
CA ILE A 698 26.11 22.37 7.82
C ILE A 698 24.62 22.60 7.47
N PRO A 699 24.03 21.78 6.59
CA PRO A 699 22.64 21.92 6.21
C PRO A 699 21.72 21.34 7.29
N PHE A 700 20.71 22.12 7.66
CA PHE A 700 19.57 21.66 8.42
C PHE A 700 18.36 21.56 7.48
N ILE A 701 17.85 20.34 7.28
CA ILE A 701 16.75 20.05 6.36
C ILE A 701 15.47 19.85 7.17
N ALA A 702 14.45 20.65 6.88
CA ALA A 702 13.11 20.52 7.42
C ALA A 702 12.11 20.16 6.31
N HIS A 703 11.17 19.27 6.63
CA HIS A 703 10.12 18.82 5.71
C HIS A 703 8.79 19.40 6.19
N ILE A 704 8.27 20.42 5.51
CA ILE A 704 6.99 21.04 5.84
C ILE A 704 5.90 20.31 5.06
N GLN A 705 4.95 19.70 5.76
CA GLN A 705 3.81 19.04 5.12
C GLN A 705 2.78 20.07 4.69
N LEU A 706 2.39 20.02 3.41
CA LEU A 706 1.32 20.85 2.86
C LEU A 706 0.04 20.04 2.71
N ASN A 707 -1.10 20.72 2.83
CA ASN A 707 -2.39 20.16 2.44
C ASN A 707 -2.44 20.04 0.90
N PRO A 708 -2.67 18.84 0.32
CA PRO A 708 -2.68 18.66 -1.13
C PRO A 708 -3.71 19.50 -1.88
N LYS A 709 -4.84 19.85 -1.23
CA LYS A 709 -5.94 20.63 -1.83
C LYS A 709 -5.69 22.14 -1.78
N THR A 710 -5.18 22.65 -0.66
CA THR A 710 -4.98 24.10 -0.46
C THR A 710 -3.55 24.55 -0.71
N LEU A 711 -2.59 23.62 -0.74
CA LEU A 711 -1.14 23.87 -0.83
C LEU A 711 -0.60 24.78 0.26
N ARG A 712 -1.27 24.78 1.42
CA ARG A 712 -0.84 25.51 2.63
C ARG A 712 -0.30 24.54 3.67
N PRO A 713 0.65 24.98 4.53
CA PRO A 713 1.11 24.18 5.67
C PRO A 713 -0.08 23.73 6.53
N LEU A 714 -0.06 22.47 6.99
CA LEU A 714 -1.18 21.90 7.76
C LEU A 714 -1.40 22.59 9.11
N GLU A 715 -0.36 23.19 9.68
CA GLU A 715 -0.39 23.85 10.98
C GLU A 715 -0.84 25.31 10.91
N GLU A 716 -1.02 25.86 9.72
CA GLU A 716 -1.51 27.20 9.48
C GLU A 716 -3.05 27.26 9.58
N GLN A 717 -3.58 28.15 10.41
CA GLN A 717 -5.00 28.43 10.51
C GLN A 717 -5.37 29.46 9.44
N THR A 718 -5.93 28.99 8.33
CA THR A 718 -6.33 29.84 7.20
C THR A 718 -7.80 30.30 7.33
N GLN A 719 -8.10 31.57 7.05
CA GLN A 719 -9.47 32.11 7.12
C GLN A 719 -10.39 31.77 5.91
N GLY A 720 -10.03 30.76 5.11
CA GLY A 720 -10.82 30.28 3.97
C GLY A 720 -10.05 30.27 2.64
N ALA A 721 -10.57 29.54 1.66
CA ALA A 721 -10.00 29.46 0.32
C ALA A 721 -10.26 30.78 -0.43
N THR A 722 -9.20 31.40 -0.94
CA THR A 722 -9.31 32.50 -1.92
C THR A 722 -8.64 32.10 -3.22
N ASP A 723 -9.23 32.49 -4.34
CA ASP A 723 -8.83 32.08 -5.71
C ASP A 723 -7.43 32.54 -6.15
N GLN A 724 -6.69 33.31 -5.32
CA GLN A 724 -5.33 33.76 -5.63
C GLN A 724 -4.27 33.03 -4.79
N PRO A 725 -3.14 32.61 -5.41
CA PRO A 725 -2.04 31.97 -4.70
C PRO A 725 -1.41 32.97 -3.72
N ARG A 726 -1.52 32.68 -2.41
CA ARG A 726 -0.93 33.48 -1.35
C ARG A 726 0.49 32.99 -1.03
N PRO A 727 1.43 33.89 -0.69
CA PRO A 727 2.77 33.50 -0.26
C PRO A 727 2.73 32.75 1.08
N ILE A 728 3.62 31.77 1.24
CA ILE A 728 3.85 31.02 2.48
C ILE A 728 5.08 31.62 3.16
N THR A 729 4.92 32.17 4.36
CA THR A 729 6.05 32.69 5.14
C THR A 729 6.75 31.54 5.87
N ILE A 730 8.03 31.36 5.59
CA ILE A 730 8.91 30.39 6.24
C ILE A 730 9.91 31.15 7.09
N ILE A 731 9.94 30.82 8.38
CA ILE A 731 10.89 31.41 9.33
C ILE A 731 11.96 30.36 9.61
N HIS A 732 13.23 30.69 9.48
CA HIS A 732 14.32 29.73 9.69
C HIS A 732 15.51 30.37 10.39
N GLY A 733 16.30 29.56 11.09
CA GLY A 733 17.52 30.03 11.76
C GLY A 733 17.83 29.18 12.99
N VAL A 734 18.19 29.84 14.10
CA VAL A 734 18.69 29.17 15.30
C VAL A 734 18.00 29.70 16.56
N LEU A 735 17.53 28.77 17.39
CA LEU A 735 17.08 29.00 18.76
C LEU A 735 18.29 28.97 19.71
N ILE A 736 18.42 30.01 20.54
CA ILE A 736 19.54 30.20 21.46
C ILE A 736 19.03 30.11 22.90
N PHE A 737 19.61 29.21 23.69
CA PHE A 737 19.31 29.09 25.09
C PHE A 737 20.54 28.74 25.92
N ASP A 738 20.52 29.18 27.18
CA ASP A 738 21.55 28.84 28.15
C ASP A 738 21.05 27.68 29.01
N THR A 739 21.93 26.70 29.24
CA THR A 739 21.67 25.54 30.10
C THR A 739 22.50 25.66 31.36
N ASP A 740 21.87 25.63 32.53
CA ASP A 740 22.54 25.51 33.81
C ASP A 740 23.17 24.11 33.90
N THR A 741 24.50 24.03 34.06
CA THR A 741 25.21 22.74 34.10
C THR A 741 24.95 21.95 35.38
N HIS A 742 24.42 22.57 36.45
CA HIS A 742 24.08 21.88 37.70
C HIS A 742 22.72 21.20 37.65
N HIS A 743 21.68 21.97 37.33
CA HIS A 743 20.30 21.52 37.41
C HIS A 743 19.77 21.06 36.04
N ASN A 744 20.55 21.24 34.97
CA ASN A 744 20.15 21.01 33.58
C ASN A 744 18.92 21.85 33.17
N ASP A 745 18.70 22.97 33.87
CA ASP A 745 17.61 23.89 33.60
C ASP A 745 17.95 24.79 32.42
N ARG A 746 17.01 24.93 31.49
CA ARG A 746 17.21 25.64 30.22
C ARG A 746 16.40 26.93 30.15
N VAL A 747 17.07 28.03 29.81
CA VAL A 747 16.47 29.36 29.66
C VAL A 747 16.67 29.86 28.24
N ILE A 748 15.56 30.09 27.54
CA ILE A 748 15.59 30.68 26.19
C ILE A 748 16.06 32.14 26.30
N ARG A 749 17.16 32.47 25.61
CA ARG A 749 17.71 33.83 25.56
C ARG A 749 17.14 34.63 24.40
N GLY A 750 16.91 33.98 23.27
CA GLY A 750 16.34 34.60 22.09
C GLY A 750 16.53 33.72 20.86
N TYR A 751 16.37 34.32 19.69
CA TYR A 751 16.54 33.64 18.42
C TYR A 751 17.41 34.46 17.48
N ALA A 752 17.99 33.78 16.49
CA ALA A 752 18.58 34.37 15.30
C ALA A 752 17.83 33.83 14.09
N LEU A 753 16.88 34.59 13.54
CA LEU A 753 15.92 34.09 12.54
C LEU A 753 15.80 35.02 11.34
N LYS A 754 15.72 34.43 10.15
CA LYS A 754 15.30 35.10 8.92
C LYS A 754 13.92 34.58 8.50
N ALA A 755 13.17 35.40 7.79
CA ALA A 755 11.90 35.03 7.20
C ALA A 755 11.95 35.21 5.69
N SER A 756 11.30 34.31 4.96
CA SER A 756 11.18 34.36 3.51
C SER A 756 9.80 33.92 3.10
N ASP A 757 9.22 34.66 2.17
CA ASP A 757 7.93 34.40 1.58
C ASP A 757 8.12 33.61 0.28
N VAL A 758 7.39 32.50 0.19
CA VAL A 758 7.50 31.53 -0.90
C VAL A 758 6.16 31.40 -1.59
N THR A 759 6.12 31.66 -2.89
CA THR A 759 4.91 31.46 -3.70
C THR A 759 5.06 30.15 -4.48
N LEU A 760 4.17 29.19 -4.22
CA LEU A 760 4.16 27.93 -4.97
C LEU A 760 3.63 28.18 -6.39
N PRO A 761 4.23 27.56 -7.42
CA PRO A 761 3.79 27.73 -8.79
C PRO A 761 2.37 27.18 -8.99
N ALA A 762 1.45 28.02 -9.46
CA ALA A 762 0.14 27.58 -9.92
C ALA A 762 0.28 26.88 -11.27
N LYS A 763 0.60 25.59 -11.28
CA LYS A 763 0.73 24.79 -12.50
C LYS A 763 -0.67 24.34 -12.95
N ASN A 764 -1.25 24.97 -13.97
CA ASN A 764 -2.46 24.53 -14.71
C ASN A 764 -3.52 23.78 -13.89
N GLY A 765 -3.89 24.29 -12.71
CA GLY A 765 -5.00 23.79 -11.91
C GLY A 765 -4.89 22.40 -11.24
N THR A 766 -3.75 21.68 -11.25
CA THR A 766 -3.66 20.41 -10.50
C THR A 766 -2.26 20.15 -9.91
N THR A 767 -2.20 20.04 -8.58
CA THR A 767 -1.10 19.40 -7.85
C THR A 767 -1.32 17.89 -7.84
N PHE A 768 -0.41 17.16 -8.46
CA PHE A 768 -0.51 15.70 -8.65
C PHE A 768 -0.02 14.95 -7.40
N THR A 769 -0.72 15.10 -6.28
CA THR A 769 -0.59 14.13 -5.18
C THR A 769 -1.54 12.98 -5.48
N PRO A 770 -1.03 11.77 -5.76
CA PRO A 770 -1.87 10.65 -6.12
C PRO A 770 -2.65 10.18 -4.89
N ILE A 771 -3.98 10.25 -4.99
CA ILE A 771 -4.91 9.74 -4.00
C ILE A 771 -5.51 8.45 -4.54
N SER A 772 -5.39 7.37 -3.77
CA SER A 772 -5.98 6.09 -4.14
C SER A 772 -7.44 5.99 -3.67
N PRO A 773 -8.23 5.08 -4.26
CA PRO A 773 -9.57 4.75 -3.77
C PRO A 773 -9.56 4.25 -2.32
N LYS A 774 -10.71 4.33 -1.66
CA LYS A 774 -10.89 3.90 -0.26
C LYS A 774 -12.05 2.91 -0.13
N ILE A 775 -12.12 2.23 1.02
CA ILE A 775 -13.30 1.44 1.40
C ILE A 775 -14.19 2.35 2.23
N THR A 776 -15.43 2.53 1.79
CA THR A 776 -16.44 3.26 2.55
C THR A 776 -17.46 2.25 3.10
N ARG A 777 -17.80 2.40 4.38
CA ARG A 777 -18.81 1.57 5.06
C ARG A 777 -19.97 2.45 5.51
N ARG A 778 -21.19 1.98 5.29
CA ARG A 778 -22.41 2.63 5.78
C ARG A 778 -23.17 1.66 6.67
N PHE A 779 -23.55 2.14 7.85
CA PHE A 779 -24.27 1.37 8.87
C PHE A 779 -25.73 1.82 9.03
N ASP A 780 -26.13 2.93 8.40
CA ASP A 780 -27.41 3.59 8.61
C ASP A 780 -28.56 3.06 7.71
N SER A 781 -28.32 2.00 6.93
CA SER A 781 -29.38 1.41 6.09
C SER A 781 -30.23 0.45 6.94
N PRO A 782 -31.58 0.56 6.90
CA PRO A 782 -32.47 -0.35 7.61
C PRO A 782 -32.32 -1.82 7.16
N ASP A 783 -31.81 -2.05 5.96
CA ASP A 783 -31.73 -3.37 5.33
C ASP A 783 -30.40 -4.10 5.56
N GLY A 784 -29.38 -3.44 6.12
CA GLY A 784 -28.10 -4.07 6.46
C GLY A 784 -26.86 -3.20 6.25
N LYS A 785 -25.68 -3.79 6.49
CA LYS A 785 -24.38 -3.09 6.32
C LYS A 785 -23.99 -3.06 4.85
N VAL A 786 -23.47 -1.92 4.38
CA VAL A 786 -22.94 -1.79 3.01
C VAL A 786 -21.46 -1.45 3.05
N GLU A 787 -20.65 -2.25 2.36
CA GLU A 787 -19.23 -2.00 2.10
C GLU A 787 -18.99 -1.90 0.59
N PHE A 788 -18.36 -0.82 0.15
CA PHE A 788 -18.06 -0.60 -1.26
C PHE A 788 -16.72 0.14 -1.46
N ILE A 789 -16.15 -0.02 -2.64
CA ILE A 789 -14.99 0.76 -3.10
C ILE A 789 -15.51 2.12 -3.53
N ASP A 790 -14.99 3.15 -2.86
CA ASP A 790 -15.34 4.54 -3.08
C ASP A 790 -14.23 5.27 -3.84
N PHE A 791 -14.61 5.83 -4.99
CA PHE A 791 -13.73 6.54 -5.90
C PHE A 791 -13.84 8.08 -5.78
N SER A 792 -14.77 8.60 -4.97
CA SER A 792 -15.24 10.00 -5.00
C SER A 792 -14.21 11.10 -4.64
N ASP A 793 -13.02 10.75 -4.16
CA ASP A 793 -11.91 11.68 -3.91
C ASP A 793 -10.58 11.19 -4.52
N SER A 794 -10.63 10.12 -5.31
CA SER A 794 -9.42 9.47 -5.84
C SER A 794 -8.95 10.12 -7.14
N THR A 795 -7.73 9.79 -7.55
CA THR A 795 -7.15 10.18 -8.85
C THR A 795 -7.99 9.68 -10.03
N ILE A 796 -8.82 8.65 -9.83
CA ILE A 796 -9.71 8.03 -10.83
C ILE A 796 -11.20 8.26 -10.50
N ASN A 797 -11.53 9.44 -9.98
CA ASN A 797 -12.90 9.83 -9.60
C ASN A 797 -13.90 9.85 -10.77
N HIS A 798 -13.45 9.96 -12.02
CA HIS A 798 -14.29 9.91 -13.21
C HIS A 798 -14.14 8.59 -13.97
N SER A 799 -15.20 8.20 -14.69
CA SER A 799 -15.21 7.06 -15.61
C SER A 799 -14.24 7.26 -16.78
N ASP A 800 -13.86 6.17 -17.44
CA ASP A 800 -12.88 6.17 -18.55
C ASP A 800 -13.40 6.87 -19.80
N ASN A 801 -14.67 7.30 -19.83
CA ASN A 801 -15.24 8.05 -20.95
C ASN A 801 -14.73 9.50 -20.95
N PRO A 802 -13.90 9.90 -21.94
CA PRO A 802 -13.28 11.22 -21.95
C PRO A 802 -14.27 12.36 -22.23
N VAL A 803 -15.44 12.06 -22.80
CA VAL A 803 -16.45 13.05 -23.23
C VAL A 803 -17.41 13.38 -22.09
N LEU A 804 -17.91 12.37 -21.39
CA LEU A 804 -18.98 12.55 -20.40
C LEU A 804 -18.45 12.90 -19.00
N GLN A 805 -17.19 12.57 -18.68
CA GLN A 805 -16.57 12.78 -17.35
C GLN A 805 -17.54 12.49 -16.19
N THR A 806 -18.28 11.38 -16.28
CA THR A 806 -19.22 11.00 -15.21
C THR A 806 -18.45 10.51 -13.98
N PRO A 807 -18.93 10.74 -12.75
CA PRO A 807 -18.35 10.12 -11.57
C PRO A 807 -18.31 8.60 -11.70
N ARG A 808 -17.19 8.00 -11.32
CA ARG A 808 -16.99 6.55 -11.39
C ARG A 808 -17.94 5.83 -10.45
N ALA A 809 -18.63 4.82 -10.97
CA ALA A 809 -19.58 4.04 -10.17
C ALA A 809 -18.90 3.30 -9.01
N PRO A 810 -19.46 3.32 -7.78
CA PRO A 810 -18.94 2.55 -6.66
C PRO A 810 -19.12 1.05 -6.88
N ILE A 811 -18.19 0.24 -6.34
CA ILE A 811 -18.22 -1.22 -6.50
C ILE A 811 -18.53 -1.87 -5.15
N ARG A 812 -19.66 -2.59 -5.06
CA ARG A 812 -20.06 -3.33 -3.86
C ARG A 812 -19.08 -4.47 -3.56
N MET A 813 -18.73 -4.64 -2.29
CA MET A 813 -17.79 -5.68 -1.83
C MET A 813 -18.41 -6.75 -0.93
N ASN A 814 -19.46 -6.42 -0.20
CA ASN A 814 -20.12 -7.33 0.74
C ASN A 814 -21.53 -7.72 0.28
N THR A 815 -22.15 -8.65 0.99
CA THR A 815 -23.54 -9.08 0.79
C THR A 815 -24.30 -9.10 2.11
N GLY A 816 -25.56 -8.62 2.10
CA GLY A 816 -26.41 -8.56 3.29
C GLY A 816 -27.30 -9.79 3.51
N ILE A 817 -27.32 -10.73 2.57
CA ILE A 817 -28.38 -11.76 2.50
C ILE A 817 -28.07 -13.02 3.31
N SER A 818 -26.83 -13.22 3.75
CA SER A 818 -26.38 -14.50 4.33
C SER A 818 -27.25 -14.96 5.49
N ARG A 819 -27.62 -14.04 6.38
CA ARG A 819 -28.51 -14.32 7.52
C ARG A 819 -29.90 -14.75 7.07
N GLN A 820 -30.47 -14.06 6.08
CA GLN A 820 -31.78 -14.40 5.53
C GLN A 820 -31.77 -15.80 4.90
N LEU A 821 -30.69 -16.18 4.21
CA LEU A 821 -30.53 -17.51 3.62
C LEU A 821 -30.45 -18.60 4.69
N ILE A 822 -29.74 -18.35 5.79
CA ILE A 822 -29.63 -19.30 6.90
C ILE A 822 -30.97 -19.44 7.62
N ASP A 823 -31.64 -18.34 7.91
CA ASP A 823 -32.96 -18.36 8.55
C ASP A 823 -33.96 -19.15 7.69
N ALA A 824 -33.94 -18.95 6.37
CA ALA A 824 -34.75 -19.73 5.43
C ALA A 824 -34.35 -21.23 5.42
N ALA A 825 -33.06 -21.56 5.41
CA ALA A 825 -32.57 -22.94 5.42
C ALA A 825 -32.86 -23.67 6.75
N ASN A 826 -32.91 -22.95 7.86
CA ASN A 826 -33.27 -23.47 9.18
C ASN A 826 -34.75 -23.84 9.27
N ILE A 827 -35.63 -23.13 8.54
CA ILE A 827 -37.03 -23.52 8.38
C ILE A 827 -37.10 -24.81 7.57
N SER A 828 -36.60 -24.80 6.33
CA SER A 828 -36.45 -25.99 5.49
C SER A 828 -35.65 -25.67 4.22
N LEU A 829 -35.08 -26.71 3.60
CA LEU A 829 -34.48 -26.56 2.26
C LEU A 829 -35.52 -26.16 1.21
N ASP A 830 -36.76 -26.66 1.33
CA ASP A 830 -37.87 -26.25 0.48
C ASP A 830 -38.07 -24.74 0.55
N HIS A 831 -38.17 -24.18 1.77
CA HIS A 831 -38.37 -22.76 1.98
C HIS A 831 -37.26 -21.92 1.34
N LEU A 832 -35.99 -22.33 1.48
CA LEU A 832 -34.84 -21.65 0.86
C LEU A 832 -34.98 -21.52 -0.66
N PHE A 833 -35.40 -22.58 -1.34
CA PHE A 833 -35.46 -22.61 -2.80
C PHE A 833 -36.81 -22.19 -3.40
N THR A 834 -37.90 -22.20 -2.61
CA THR A 834 -39.22 -21.73 -3.07
C THR A 834 -39.48 -20.25 -2.82
N THR A 835 -38.71 -19.61 -1.92
CA THR A 835 -38.74 -18.16 -1.68
C THR A 835 -38.50 -17.43 -3.00
N SER A 836 -39.35 -16.45 -3.34
CA SER A 836 -39.26 -15.81 -4.65
C SER A 836 -37.95 -15.05 -4.77
N ALA A 837 -37.29 -15.13 -5.93
CA ALA A 837 -36.00 -14.46 -6.12
C ALA A 837 -36.08 -12.92 -5.96
N SER A 838 -37.28 -12.34 -6.06
CA SER A 838 -37.56 -10.92 -5.77
C SER A 838 -37.52 -10.54 -4.29
N GLN A 839 -37.57 -11.53 -3.38
CA GLN A 839 -37.44 -11.34 -1.93
C GLN A 839 -35.97 -11.26 -1.48
N TRP A 840 -35.03 -11.82 -2.25
CA TRP A 840 -33.61 -11.68 -1.99
C TRP A 840 -33.13 -10.29 -2.44
N ARG A 841 -33.13 -9.33 -1.51
CA ARG A 841 -32.77 -7.94 -1.78
C ARG A 841 -31.47 -7.55 -1.09
N GLU A 842 -30.62 -6.85 -1.83
CA GLU A 842 -29.38 -6.28 -1.34
C GLU A 842 -29.60 -4.81 -0.94
N PRO A 843 -29.10 -4.39 0.24
CA PRO A 843 -29.19 -3.00 0.67
C PRO A 843 -28.63 -2.02 -0.37
N ALA A 844 -29.28 -0.88 -0.58
CA ALA A 844 -28.83 0.09 -1.57
C ALA A 844 -27.49 0.75 -1.20
N ILE A 845 -26.64 1.03 -2.20
CA ILE A 845 -25.36 1.73 -1.99
C ILE A 845 -25.60 3.21 -1.65
N GLU A 846 -26.57 3.82 -2.33
CA GLU A 846 -27.03 5.19 -2.07
C GLU A 846 -28.11 5.18 -0.98
N ALA A 847 -28.01 6.12 -0.03
CA ALA A 847 -28.84 6.12 1.18
C ALA A 847 -30.36 6.20 0.92
N ASN A 848 -30.77 6.72 -0.23
CA ASN A 848 -32.18 6.94 -0.61
C ASN A 848 -32.64 6.07 -1.78
N ALA A 849 -31.82 5.11 -2.24
CA ALA A 849 -32.18 4.22 -3.33
C ALA A 849 -32.88 2.96 -2.82
N GLU A 850 -33.71 2.34 -3.66
CA GLU A 850 -34.37 1.09 -3.31
C GLU A 850 -33.38 -0.09 -3.26
N PRO A 851 -33.59 -1.08 -2.38
CA PRO A 851 -32.81 -2.30 -2.36
C PRO A 851 -32.80 -3.00 -3.74
N GLY A 852 -31.60 -3.33 -4.21
CA GLY A 852 -31.38 -3.98 -5.50
C GLY A 852 -31.64 -5.50 -5.44
N SER A 853 -31.81 -6.13 -6.60
CA SER A 853 -31.80 -7.59 -6.71
C SER A 853 -30.39 -8.17 -6.47
N LEU A 854 -30.30 -9.48 -6.26
CA LEU A 854 -29.01 -10.18 -6.19
C LEU A 854 -28.19 -9.96 -7.46
N ASP A 855 -26.91 -9.64 -7.27
CA ASP A 855 -25.94 -9.52 -8.35
C ASP A 855 -25.19 -10.85 -8.53
N PHE A 856 -25.59 -11.62 -9.54
CA PHE A 856 -24.96 -12.90 -9.94
C PHE A 856 -23.61 -12.72 -10.67
N HIS A 857 -23.16 -11.48 -10.83
CA HIS A 857 -22.01 -11.10 -11.64
C HIS A 857 -20.98 -10.27 -10.87
N GLY A 858 -21.34 -9.76 -9.70
CA GLY A 858 -20.47 -9.01 -8.80
C GLY A 858 -19.60 -9.88 -7.88
N ALA A 859 -19.14 -9.27 -6.78
CA ALA A 859 -18.13 -9.81 -5.88
C ALA A 859 -18.48 -11.18 -5.24
N HIS A 860 -19.77 -11.50 -5.09
CA HIS A 860 -20.26 -12.75 -4.52
C HIS A 860 -21.03 -13.63 -5.53
N GLY A 861 -21.07 -13.23 -6.81
CA GLY A 861 -21.89 -13.89 -7.84
C GLY A 861 -21.61 -15.40 -7.99
N ILE A 862 -20.35 -15.81 -7.84
CA ILE A 862 -19.96 -17.23 -7.91
C ILE A 862 -20.69 -18.08 -6.86
N TYR A 863 -20.87 -17.57 -5.63
CA TYR A 863 -21.54 -18.30 -4.56
C TYR A 863 -23.05 -18.39 -4.81
N PHE A 864 -23.64 -17.38 -5.44
CA PHE A 864 -25.06 -17.39 -5.81
C PHE A 864 -25.34 -18.40 -6.92
N TRP A 865 -24.48 -18.47 -7.95
CA TRP A 865 -24.56 -19.53 -8.95
C TRP A 865 -24.38 -20.93 -8.32
N GLU A 866 -23.45 -21.07 -7.38
CA GLU A 866 -23.25 -22.34 -6.66
C GLU A 866 -24.46 -22.78 -5.85
N LEU A 867 -25.08 -21.85 -5.11
CA LEU A 867 -26.23 -22.16 -4.26
C LEU A 867 -27.52 -22.39 -5.05
N PHE A 868 -27.85 -21.50 -5.98
CA PHE A 868 -29.18 -21.48 -6.63
C PHE A 868 -29.25 -22.27 -7.94
N LEU A 869 -28.13 -22.52 -8.61
CA LEU A 869 -28.09 -23.31 -9.86
C LEU A 869 -27.37 -24.64 -9.66
N TYR A 870 -26.09 -24.61 -9.29
CA TYR A 870 -25.25 -25.81 -9.36
C TYR A 870 -25.57 -26.83 -8.27
N LEU A 871 -25.92 -26.40 -7.05
CA LEU A 871 -26.30 -27.33 -5.97
C LEU A 871 -27.56 -28.13 -6.33
N PRO A 872 -28.73 -27.54 -6.64
CA PRO A 872 -29.92 -28.34 -6.97
C PRO A 872 -29.70 -29.22 -8.21
N TRP A 873 -28.93 -28.72 -9.19
CA TRP A 873 -28.57 -29.49 -10.38
C TRP A 873 -27.68 -30.71 -10.04
N LEU A 874 -26.66 -30.53 -9.20
CA LEU A 874 -25.78 -31.62 -8.75
C LEU A 874 -26.57 -32.70 -8.01
N VAL A 875 -27.44 -32.30 -7.08
CA VAL A 875 -28.28 -33.22 -6.31
C VAL A 875 -29.25 -33.98 -7.22
N ALA A 876 -29.92 -33.29 -8.15
CA ALA A 876 -30.82 -33.92 -9.11
C ALA A 876 -30.10 -34.94 -10.01
N SER A 877 -28.91 -34.57 -10.53
CA SER A 877 -28.10 -35.45 -11.40
C SER A 877 -27.63 -36.71 -10.67
N ARG A 878 -27.21 -36.57 -9.41
CA ARG A 878 -26.82 -37.71 -8.56
C ARG A 878 -28.01 -38.60 -8.22
N LEU A 879 -29.16 -38.04 -7.81
CA LEU A 879 -30.37 -38.81 -7.52
C LEU A 879 -30.88 -39.57 -8.76
N ASN A 880 -30.77 -38.98 -9.95
CA ASN A 880 -31.09 -39.65 -11.21
C ASN A 880 -30.19 -40.89 -11.41
N THR A 881 -28.88 -40.75 -11.17
CA THR A 881 -27.92 -41.85 -11.25
C THR A 881 -28.20 -42.95 -10.22
N GLU A 882 -28.66 -42.59 -9.02
CA GLU A 882 -29.09 -43.51 -7.96
C GLU A 882 -30.48 -44.15 -8.21
N ARG A 883 -31.12 -43.88 -9.36
CA ARG A 883 -32.47 -44.36 -9.74
C ARG A 883 -33.61 -43.81 -8.88
N ARG A 884 -33.41 -42.67 -8.22
CA ARG A 884 -34.41 -41.98 -7.38
C ARG A 884 -35.07 -40.85 -8.15
N TYR A 885 -35.77 -41.21 -9.22
CA TYR A 885 -36.24 -40.26 -10.24
C TYR A 885 -37.25 -39.24 -9.72
N ALA A 886 -38.16 -39.63 -8.82
CA ALA A 886 -39.16 -38.72 -8.27
C ALA A 886 -38.51 -37.59 -7.47
N GLU A 887 -37.50 -37.93 -6.66
CA GLU A 887 -36.76 -36.96 -5.86
C GLU A 887 -35.84 -36.09 -6.72
N ALA A 888 -35.19 -36.68 -7.72
CA ALA A 888 -34.41 -35.94 -8.72
C ALA A 888 -35.27 -34.87 -9.41
N GLN A 889 -36.51 -35.22 -9.78
CA GLN A 889 -37.45 -34.28 -10.37
C GLN A 889 -37.86 -33.18 -9.38
N SER A 890 -38.12 -33.51 -8.10
CA SER A 890 -38.45 -32.50 -7.08
C SER A 890 -37.33 -31.47 -6.90
N TRP A 891 -36.06 -31.92 -6.89
CA TRP A 891 -34.91 -31.01 -6.81
C TRP A 891 -34.76 -30.13 -8.06
N LEU A 892 -35.02 -30.68 -9.25
CA LEU A 892 -34.97 -29.91 -10.48
C LEU A 892 -36.10 -28.87 -10.55
N ASN A 893 -37.27 -29.17 -9.96
CA ASN A 893 -38.40 -28.26 -9.87
C ASN A 893 -38.11 -27.00 -9.04
N TYR A 894 -37.03 -26.94 -8.25
CA TYR A 894 -36.58 -25.68 -7.63
C TYR A 894 -36.04 -24.68 -8.65
N ILE A 895 -35.53 -25.14 -9.79
CA ILE A 895 -34.99 -24.29 -10.85
C ILE A 895 -35.98 -24.17 -12.01
N PHE A 896 -36.51 -25.32 -12.46
CA PHE A 896 -37.36 -25.45 -13.63
C PHE A 896 -38.59 -26.31 -13.34
N ASP A 897 -39.77 -25.70 -13.38
CA ASP A 897 -41.05 -26.38 -13.18
C ASP A 897 -41.95 -26.19 -14.41
N PRO A 898 -42.07 -27.21 -15.29
CA PRO A 898 -42.93 -27.11 -16.46
C PRO A 898 -44.43 -27.21 -16.13
N GLN A 899 -44.80 -27.53 -14.88
CA GLN A 899 -46.20 -27.69 -14.45
C GLN A 899 -46.70 -26.49 -13.64
N SER A 900 -45.86 -25.48 -13.42
CA SER A 900 -46.27 -24.25 -12.75
C SER A 900 -47.28 -23.49 -13.63
N ASN A 901 -48.47 -23.25 -13.08
CA ASN A 901 -49.51 -22.43 -13.71
C ASN A 901 -49.64 -21.11 -12.96
N ASN A 902 -48.52 -20.43 -12.71
CA ASN A 902 -48.56 -19.19 -11.93
C ASN A 902 -49.04 -18.03 -12.82
N THR A 903 -50.33 -17.72 -12.72
CA THR A 903 -51.04 -16.74 -13.56
C THR A 903 -50.62 -15.28 -13.33
N GLU A 904 -49.81 -15.00 -12.31
CA GLU A 904 -49.36 -13.64 -11.95
C GLU A 904 -48.14 -13.16 -12.75
N LEU A 905 -47.36 -14.05 -13.36
CA LEU A 905 -46.18 -13.72 -14.16
C LEU A 905 -46.52 -13.88 -15.66
N GLN A 906 -46.44 -12.81 -16.45
CA GLN A 906 -46.51 -12.94 -17.92
C GLN A 906 -45.11 -13.35 -18.46
N HIS A 907 -45.07 -14.19 -19.52
CA HIS A 907 -43.84 -14.65 -20.24
C HIS A 907 -42.98 -15.75 -19.53
N PRO A 908 -41.91 -16.32 -20.16
CA PRO A 908 -41.22 -17.58 -19.78
C PRO A 908 -40.79 -17.75 -18.31
N ALA A 909 -40.84 -16.67 -17.52
CA ALA A 909 -40.69 -16.63 -16.06
C ALA A 909 -41.69 -17.48 -15.28
N VAL A 910 -42.78 -17.95 -15.89
CA VAL A 910 -43.69 -18.88 -15.23
C VAL A 910 -42.99 -20.22 -14.90
N HIS A 911 -42.14 -20.72 -15.80
CA HIS A 911 -41.53 -22.05 -15.67
C HIS A 911 -40.12 -22.05 -15.07
N TRP A 912 -39.41 -20.92 -15.16
CA TRP A 912 -38.05 -20.75 -14.63
C TRP A 912 -38.11 -19.91 -13.35
N LYS A 913 -37.69 -20.49 -12.22
CA LYS A 913 -37.79 -19.85 -10.90
C LYS A 913 -36.62 -18.91 -10.58
N LEU A 914 -35.51 -19.04 -11.30
CA LEU A 914 -34.30 -18.22 -11.14
C LEU A 914 -34.26 -17.10 -12.21
N PRO A 915 -34.39 -15.80 -11.84
CA PRO A 915 -34.40 -14.70 -12.80
C PRO A 915 -33.13 -14.58 -13.64
N ALA A 916 -31.97 -14.91 -13.06
CA ALA A 916 -30.68 -14.87 -13.74
C ALA A 916 -30.58 -15.83 -14.95
N LEU A 917 -31.51 -16.79 -15.11
CA LEU A 917 -31.59 -17.66 -16.28
C LEU A 917 -32.41 -17.07 -17.43
N ILE A 918 -33.19 -16.02 -17.15
CA ILE A 918 -34.15 -15.42 -18.07
C ILE A 918 -33.63 -14.11 -18.65
N ASP A 919 -32.73 -13.42 -17.92
CA ASP A 919 -32.17 -12.14 -18.35
C ASP A 919 -31.71 -12.17 -19.81
N ASP A 920 -32.22 -11.21 -20.60
CA ASP A 920 -31.89 -11.05 -22.02
C ASP A 920 -30.48 -10.46 -22.22
N ILE A 921 -29.87 -9.92 -21.15
CA ILE A 921 -28.53 -9.34 -21.17
C ILE A 921 -27.49 -10.45 -21.05
N GLY A 922 -26.96 -10.89 -22.20
CA GLY A 922 -25.83 -11.81 -22.23
C GLY A 922 -24.53 -11.13 -21.79
N HIS A 923 -23.89 -11.64 -20.72
CA HIS A 923 -22.57 -11.19 -20.28
C HIS A 923 -21.47 -11.88 -21.09
N VAL A 924 -21.22 -11.40 -22.31
CA VAL A 924 -20.25 -12.00 -23.26
C VAL A 924 -18.82 -12.10 -22.70
N SER A 925 -18.50 -11.33 -21.66
CA SER A 925 -17.19 -11.34 -20.98
C SER A 925 -16.77 -12.69 -20.43
N TYR A 926 -17.69 -13.57 -20.03
CA TYR A 926 -17.32 -14.93 -19.58
C TYR A 926 -16.68 -15.74 -20.72
N ALA A 927 -17.27 -15.72 -21.92
CA ALA A 927 -16.81 -16.47 -23.08
C ALA A 927 -15.54 -15.87 -23.71
N GLN A 928 -15.29 -14.57 -23.54
CA GLN A 928 -14.07 -13.92 -24.03
C GLN A 928 -12.80 -14.43 -23.33
N ASN A 929 -12.89 -14.74 -22.04
CA ASN A 929 -11.74 -15.17 -21.24
C ASN A 929 -11.27 -16.60 -21.57
N GLN A 930 -12.18 -17.50 -21.93
CA GLN A 930 -11.88 -18.87 -22.32
C GLN A 930 -12.99 -19.42 -23.23
N GLN A 931 -12.69 -19.49 -24.53
CA GLN A 931 -13.67 -19.75 -25.59
C GLN A 931 -14.11 -21.22 -25.71
N ASP A 932 -13.44 -22.13 -24.99
CA ASP A 932 -13.65 -23.57 -25.11
C ASP A 932 -14.21 -24.23 -23.83
N ASP A 933 -14.57 -23.44 -22.79
CA ASP A 933 -15.24 -23.95 -21.59
C ASP A 933 -16.77 -23.80 -21.72
N PRO A 934 -17.55 -24.90 -21.76
CA PRO A 934 -19.00 -24.83 -21.92
C PRO A 934 -19.69 -24.09 -20.77
N ASN A 935 -19.18 -24.15 -19.54
CA ASN A 935 -19.79 -23.47 -18.39
C ASN A 935 -19.65 -21.95 -18.51
N LEU A 936 -18.50 -21.45 -18.96
CA LEU A 936 -18.29 -20.02 -19.16
C LEU A 936 -19.13 -19.48 -20.32
N ILE A 937 -19.28 -20.26 -21.39
CA ILE A 937 -20.21 -19.93 -22.48
C ILE A 937 -21.65 -19.88 -21.95
N ALA A 938 -22.05 -20.84 -21.11
CA ALA A 938 -23.39 -20.86 -20.53
C ALA A 938 -23.65 -19.72 -19.53
N LEU A 939 -22.63 -19.27 -18.78
CA LEU A 939 -22.71 -18.06 -17.95
C LEU A 939 -22.84 -16.78 -18.79
N SER A 940 -22.24 -16.75 -19.98
CA SER A 940 -22.43 -15.63 -20.92
C SER A 940 -23.82 -15.60 -21.54
N ALA A 941 -24.41 -16.78 -21.76
CA ALA A 941 -25.71 -16.95 -22.39
C ALA A 941 -26.52 -18.02 -21.64
N PRO A 942 -27.32 -17.62 -20.63
CA PRO A 942 -28.04 -18.56 -19.75
C PRO A 942 -29.05 -19.48 -20.46
N VAL A 943 -29.35 -19.23 -21.74
CA VAL A 943 -30.11 -20.15 -22.60
C VAL A 943 -29.51 -21.57 -22.62
N TYR A 944 -28.18 -21.70 -22.55
CA TYR A 944 -27.54 -23.01 -22.59
C TYR A 944 -27.73 -23.78 -21.27
N PHE A 945 -27.76 -23.08 -20.13
CA PHE A 945 -28.18 -23.69 -18.87
C PHE A 945 -29.63 -24.16 -18.93
N ARG A 946 -30.53 -23.34 -19.50
CA ARG A 946 -31.94 -23.71 -19.67
C ARG A 946 -32.09 -24.97 -20.52
N GLN A 947 -31.35 -25.05 -21.63
CA GLN A 947 -31.33 -26.23 -22.49
C GLN A 947 -30.80 -27.48 -21.76
N ALA A 948 -29.69 -27.36 -21.03
CA ALA A 948 -29.11 -28.49 -20.29
C ALA A 948 -30.03 -29.00 -19.17
N LEU A 949 -30.64 -28.09 -18.40
CA LEU A 949 -31.60 -28.46 -17.35
C LEU A 949 -32.86 -29.11 -17.94
N PHE A 950 -33.32 -28.64 -19.10
CA PHE A 950 -34.43 -29.28 -19.82
C PHE A 950 -34.05 -30.69 -20.30
N MET A 951 -32.84 -30.88 -20.84
CA MET A 951 -32.35 -32.21 -21.20
C MET A 951 -32.29 -33.15 -20.00
N LEU A 952 -31.77 -32.67 -18.85
CA LEU A 952 -31.79 -33.45 -17.61
C LEU A 952 -33.22 -33.81 -17.17
N TYR A 953 -34.17 -32.88 -17.30
CA TYR A 953 -35.58 -33.16 -17.01
C TYR A 953 -36.09 -34.32 -17.88
N LEU A 954 -35.84 -34.27 -19.19
CA LEU A 954 -36.22 -35.34 -20.11
C LEU A 954 -35.53 -36.67 -19.77
N ASP A 955 -34.24 -36.65 -19.44
CA ASP A 955 -33.49 -37.84 -19.04
C ASP A 955 -34.07 -38.50 -17.78
N ILE A 956 -34.44 -37.70 -16.77
CA ILE A 956 -35.12 -38.22 -15.57
C ILE A 956 -36.43 -38.90 -15.92
N GLN A 957 -37.25 -38.30 -16.80
CA GLN A 957 -38.52 -38.91 -17.23
C GLN A 957 -38.31 -40.18 -18.07
N PHE A 958 -37.33 -40.18 -18.98
CA PHE A 958 -36.97 -41.34 -19.78
C PHE A 958 -36.47 -42.49 -18.90
N ASN A 959 -35.52 -42.22 -18.00
CA ASN A 959 -34.97 -43.23 -17.10
C ASN A 959 -36.04 -43.83 -16.18
N ARG A 960 -37.02 -43.03 -15.76
CA ARG A 960 -38.19 -43.51 -15.00
C ARG A 960 -39.07 -44.44 -15.84
N GLY A 961 -39.34 -44.07 -17.09
CA GLY A 961 -40.07 -44.91 -18.04
C GLY A 961 -39.36 -46.23 -18.32
N ASP A 962 -38.04 -46.19 -18.56
CA ASP A 962 -37.20 -47.37 -18.78
C ASP A 962 -37.15 -48.28 -17.55
N ALA A 963 -37.07 -47.70 -16.35
CA ALA A 963 -37.09 -48.47 -15.11
C ALA A 963 -38.43 -49.21 -14.91
N ALA A 964 -39.56 -48.54 -15.18
CA ALA A 964 -40.88 -49.16 -15.15
C ALA A 964 -41.00 -50.25 -16.23
N TYR A 965 -40.53 -49.97 -17.46
CA TYR A 965 -40.55 -50.94 -18.55
C TYR A 965 -39.79 -52.22 -18.23
N ARG A 966 -38.61 -52.11 -17.57
CA ARG A 966 -37.80 -53.26 -17.15
C ARG A 966 -38.43 -54.13 -16.07
N GLN A 967 -39.40 -53.62 -15.30
CA GLN A 967 -40.13 -54.44 -14.31
C GLN A 967 -41.09 -55.44 -14.97
N ALA A 968 -41.55 -55.16 -16.19
CA ALA A 968 -42.35 -56.05 -17.05
C ALA A 968 -43.68 -56.56 -16.45
N SER A 969 -44.26 -55.87 -15.47
CA SER A 969 -45.63 -56.12 -15.00
C SER A 969 -46.65 -55.36 -15.86
N PRO A 970 -47.92 -55.82 -16.00
CA PRO A 970 -48.94 -55.13 -16.77
C PRO A 970 -49.10 -53.65 -16.36
N ASP A 971 -49.15 -53.36 -15.07
CA ASP A 971 -49.29 -52.00 -14.54
C ASP A 971 -48.04 -51.14 -14.82
N SER A 972 -46.84 -51.71 -14.67
CA SER A 972 -45.58 -51.00 -14.94
C SER A 972 -45.39 -50.66 -16.43
N LEU A 973 -45.90 -51.50 -17.35
CA LEU A 973 -45.86 -51.21 -18.78
C LEU A 973 -46.82 -50.08 -19.17
N VAL A 974 -47.97 -49.98 -18.49
CA VAL A 974 -48.89 -48.84 -18.65
C VAL A 974 -48.23 -47.56 -18.11
N GLU A 975 -47.57 -47.62 -16.95
CA GLU A 975 -46.82 -46.50 -16.38
C GLU A 975 -45.68 -46.04 -17.32
N ALA A 976 -44.88 -46.98 -17.84
CA ALA A 976 -43.81 -46.69 -18.79
C ALA A 976 -44.34 -45.96 -20.04
N LYS A 977 -45.45 -46.44 -20.60
CA LYS A 977 -46.10 -45.79 -21.75
C LYS A 977 -46.54 -44.36 -21.42
N PHE A 978 -47.06 -44.12 -20.21
CA PHE A 978 -47.41 -42.77 -19.78
C PHE A 978 -46.19 -41.84 -19.78
N TRP A 979 -45.07 -42.27 -19.22
CA TRP A 979 -43.82 -41.49 -19.21
C TRP A 979 -43.31 -41.21 -20.63
N PHE A 980 -43.28 -42.21 -21.51
CA PHE A 980 -42.85 -42.01 -22.89
C PHE A 980 -43.75 -41.08 -23.69
N LEU A 981 -45.07 -41.12 -23.48
CA LEU A 981 -46.00 -40.18 -24.12
C LEU A 981 -45.78 -38.75 -23.63
N ARG A 982 -45.54 -38.57 -22.32
CA ARG A 982 -45.20 -37.26 -21.74
C ARG A 982 -43.94 -36.70 -22.38
N VAL A 983 -42.88 -37.50 -22.48
CA VAL A 983 -41.61 -37.08 -23.11
C VAL A 983 -41.78 -36.79 -24.60
N LYS A 984 -42.52 -37.63 -25.33
CA LYS A 984 -42.83 -37.41 -26.75
C LYS A 984 -43.54 -36.06 -26.97
N ASN A 985 -44.47 -35.70 -26.09
CA ASN A 985 -45.16 -34.41 -26.16
C ASN A 985 -44.20 -33.23 -25.93
N LEU A 986 -43.18 -33.40 -25.06
CA LEU A 986 -42.18 -32.36 -24.77
C LEU A 986 -41.14 -32.21 -25.90
N LEU A 987 -40.70 -33.32 -26.52
CA LEU A 987 -39.73 -33.31 -27.62
C LEU A 987 -40.30 -32.77 -28.94
N GLY A 988 -41.63 -32.84 -29.12
CA GLY A 988 -42.28 -32.45 -30.36
C GLY A 988 -42.09 -33.46 -31.50
N PRO A 989 -42.49 -33.10 -32.73
CA PRO A 989 -42.30 -33.97 -33.89
C PRO A 989 -40.82 -34.13 -34.20
N ARG A 990 -40.41 -35.33 -34.63
CA ARG A 990 -39.03 -35.58 -35.06
C ARG A 990 -38.67 -34.58 -36.17
N PRO A 991 -37.58 -33.81 -36.03
CA PRO A 991 -37.17 -32.90 -37.07
C PRO A 991 -36.85 -33.69 -38.34
N ASN A 992 -37.40 -33.26 -39.47
CA ASN A 992 -37.00 -33.79 -40.76
C ASN A 992 -35.55 -33.36 -40.98
N MET A 993 -34.62 -34.29 -40.85
CA MET A 993 -33.25 -34.10 -41.32
C MET A 993 -33.29 -33.99 -42.85
N THR A 994 -33.64 -32.82 -43.38
CA THR A 994 -33.12 -32.42 -44.67
C THR A 994 -31.60 -32.51 -44.53
N ARG A 995 -30.91 -33.16 -45.48
CA ARG A 995 -29.47 -32.89 -45.65
C ARG A 995 -29.37 -31.37 -45.65
N SER A 996 -28.77 -30.80 -44.61
CA SER A 996 -28.60 -29.37 -44.42
C SER A 996 -28.15 -28.73 -45.73
N ASP A 997 -28.69 -27.53 -45.98
CA ASP A 997 -28.55 -26.70 -47.18
C ASP A 997 -27.38 -27.05 -48.10
N PRO A 998 -27.58 -27.08 -49.44
CA PRO A 998 -26.46 -27.01 -50.34
C PRO A 998 -25.72 -25.72 -49.99
N TRP A 999 -24.56 -25.85 -49.35
CA TRP A 999 -23.57 -24.79 -49.28
C TRP A 999 -23.42 -24.26 -50.69
N GLN A 1000 -24.04 -23.11 -50.99
CA GLN A 1000 -23.87 -22.46 -52.27
C GLN A 1000 -22.50 -21.80 -52.21
N PRO A 1001 -21.55 -22.22 -53.07
CA PRO A 1001 -20.24 -21.59 -53.10
C PRO A 1001 -20.44 -20.11 -53.47
N ILE A 1002 -20.29 -19.24 -52.49
CA ILE A 1002 -20.21 -17.79 -52.71
C ILE A 1002 -18.74 -17.42 -52.86
N THR A 1003 -18.42 -16.61 -53.86
CA THR A 1003 -17.04 -16.15 -54.01
C THR A 1003 -16.72 -15.12 -52.92
N LEU A 1004 -15.45 -15.05 -52.49
CA LEU A 1004 -15.01 -14.08 -51.46
C LEU A 1004 -15.37 -12.63 -51.84
N LYS A 1005 -15.38 -12.33 -53.15
CA LYS A 1005 -15.76 -11.04 -53.73
C LYS A 1005 -17.26 -10.74 -53.56
N GLU A 1006 -18.12 -11.73 -53.74
CA GLU A 1006 -19.57 -11.60 -53.54
C GLU A 1006 -19.94 -11.53 -52.05
N LEU A 1007 -19.25 -12.31 -51.21
CA LEU A 1007 -19.42 -12.23 -49.76
C LEU A 1007 -19.00 -10.85 -49.24
N GLY A 1008 -17.86 -10.32 -49.70
CA GLY A 1008 -17.38 -8.98 -49.35
C GLY A 1008 -18.26 -7.84 -49.86
N ALA A 1009 -19.04 -8.07 -50.92
CA ALA A 1009 -20.04 -7.14 -51.42
C ALA A 1009 -21.42 -7.26 -50.72
N SER A 1010 -21.64 -8.33 -49.95
CA SER A 1010 -22.92 -8.55 -49.27
C SER A 1010 -23.11 -7.56 -48.12
N THR A 1011 -24.17 -6.76 -48.21
CA THR A 1011 -24.59 -5.81 -47.17
C THR A 1011 -25.50 -6.48 -46.15
N SER A 1012 -25.03 -7.54 -45.48
CA SER A 1012 -25.76 -8.04 -44.30
C SER A 1012 -25.59 -7.03 -43.16
N SER A 1013 -26.64 -6.28 -42.87
CA SER A 1013 -26.67 -5.31 -41.77
C SER A 1013 -26.50 -6.00 -40.42
N GLU A 1014 -26.98 -7.25 -40.27
CA GLU A 1014 -26.80 -8.08 -39.08
C GLU A 1014 -25.34 -8.53 -38.91
N LEU A 1015 -24.70 -8.99 -39.99
CA LEU A 1015 -23.30 -9.43 -39.95
C LEU A 1015 -22.36 -8.25 -39.70
N ARG A 1016 -22.62 -7.09 -40.32
CA ARG A 1016 -21.93 -5.83 -39.99
C ARG A 1016 -22.22 -5.30 -38.59
N ARG A 1017 -23.41 -5.56 -38.03
CA ARG A 1017 -23.71 -5.24 -36.62
C ARG A 1017 -22.88 -6.14 -35.71
N LEU A 1018 -22.82 -7.43 -36.02
CA LEU A 1018 -22.04 -8.43 -35.31
C LEU A 1018 -20.54 -8.06 -35.37
N GLU A 1019 -19.98 -7.80 -36.55
CA GLU A 1019 -18.60 -7.30 -36.74
C GLU A 1019 -18.33 -5.96 -36.07
N LYS A 1020 -19.33 -5.08 -35.91
CA LYS A 1020 -19.19 -3.85 -35.11
C LYS A 1020 -19.18 -4.12 -33.61
N THR A 1021 -19.86 -5.16 -33.14
CA THR A 1021 -19.85 -5.60 -31.74
C THR A 1021 -18.58 -6.40 -31.41
N PHE A 1022 -18.08 -7.16 -32.38
CA PHE A 1022 -16.82 -7.90 -32.32
C PHE A 1022 -15.74 -7.09 -33.04
N GLY A 1023 -15.11 -6.13 -32.36
CA GLY A 1023 -13.97 -5.37 -32.91
C GLY A 1023 -12.91 -6.29 -33.57
N PRO A 1024 -12.05 -5.73 -34.45
CA PRO A 1024 -11.18 -6.53 -35.31
C PRO A 1024 -10.36 -7.53 -34.49
N ARG A 1025 -10.60 -8.83 -34.73
CA ARG A 1025 -9.76 -9.92 -34.22
C ARG A 1025 -8.36 -9.76 -34.84
N GLN A 1026 -7.36 -9.44 -34.02
CA GLN A 1026 -5.93 -9.61 -34.37
C GLN A 1026 -5.46 -11.00 -34.00
#